data_AF-A0A9W8JGA1-F1
#
_entry.id   AF-A0A9W8JGA1-F1
#
_cell.length_a   1.000
_cell.length_b   1.000
_cell.length_c   1.000
_cell.angle_alpha   90.00
_cell.angle_beta   90.00
_cell.angle_gamma   90.00
#
_symmetry.space_group_name_H-M   'P 1'
#
loop_
_entity.id
_entity.type
_entity.pdbx_description
1 polymer ?
#
loop_
_entity_poly.entity_id
_entity_poly.type
_entity_poly.pdbx_seq_one_letter_code
_entity_poly.pdbx_strand_id
1 'polypeptide(L)'
;MCKCFLPLDRVWFLLGAGSRLLFFAILSSLHVTSHATSFDACLKSVKNGTVGTGKIGATDNYGNILEDVTQATGVTYDLCVKACGSGKEPFHWPKFSQQFSSWLLPWLALVSQLPFGPTDRLENLESVVLTVGSPMLAAYSLALTVLNGRWITRHFSKHKYPNKQNAIRVLSSLQQAPLRITNEGALFASLIVLPQNDPWWKELIEWLAYHHTWSISTVTSIAWVVIAFIFIVTNSFTGDLASDFNPDGQGVGSLWLWLLPIVIGWLQISPKCDEDRVRSAVKKANEIAYAATDTHPVLAKELTEERAIYLASGEEDEVLRCDEMVTAPIYNYARFLPWVQAVEKVSETFRVVSERYHHHDSVDPMIGWITMSDRIGDSWSKPHDRNRVGNVSQVARYCQFDPHYRHADFRSKWGPNVSSRIAIASALAFMLQWGTVGAAFIVVYYTPTTGEQYSFTFLLLVNTEGLTHRSAGLGCRSASYLLFGALSTIVWHLLLISSLLVHYVATSSPSSAYTGSRLLNLQRYHAGRSYPLRLSIARHFAIFLRRLAKLVATFNALWILAICLFQFGNFFDTCYCNSSVFGRGRGAYNVIELVASDVEPMKNAWIGGVCLAGGTAFLFVGFVNVFIEPTTSRKLRSGEY
;
A
#
# COMPACT_ATOMS: atom_id res chain seq x y z
N MET A 1 -3.76 -22.27 13.99
CA MET A 1 -3.84 -22.90 12.64
C MET A 1 -5.07 -22.33 11.94
N CYS A 2 -4.88 -21.31 11.11
CA CYS A 2 -5.96 -20.68 10.35
C CYS A 2 -6.66 -21.72 9.45
N LYS A 3 -7.94 -22.01 9.69
CA LYS A 3 -8.77 -22.81 8.77
C LYS A 3 -9.54 -21.86 7.86
N CYS A 4 -8.81 -21.07 7.07
CA CYS A 4 -9.34 -20.37 5.89
C CYS A 4 -9.57 -21.33 4.69
N PHE A 5 -9.77 -22.63 4.93
CA PHE A 5 -9.92 -23.66 3.89
C PHE A 5 -11.40 -23.94 3.57
N LEU A 6 -11.93 -23.30 2.52
CA LEU A 6 -12.50 -24.08 1.42
C LEU A 6 -11.35 -24.28 0.44
N PRO A 7 -11.14 -25.50 -0.11
CA PRO A 7 -9.82 -26.04 -0.42
C PRO A 7 -9.00 -25.04 -1.22
N LEU A 8 -8.06 -24.37 -0.54
CA LEU A 8 -6.99 -23.62 -1.18
C LEU A 8 -6.22 -24.55 -2.11
N ASP A 9 -6.24 -25.86 -1.89
CA ASP A 9 -5.76 -26.85 -2.85
C ASP A 9 -6.45 -26.73 -4.21
N ARG A 10 -7.74 -26.38 -4.31
CA ARG A 10 -8.46 -26.22 -5.59
C ARG A 10 -8.29 -24.83 -6.20
N VAL A 11 -8.25 -23.77 -5.39
CA VAL A 11 -8.04 -22.41 -5.91
C VAL A 11 -6.57 -22.17 -6.26
N TRP A 12 -5.61 -22.70 -5.49
CA TRP A 12 -4.21 -22.81 -5.88
C TRP A 12 -3.92 -23.98 -6.83
N PHE A 13 -4.74 -25.02 -6.95
CA PHE A 13 -4.63 -25.91 -8.13
C PHE A 13 -5.05 -25.16 -9.38
N LEU A 14 -6.12 -24.37 -9.34
CA LEU A 14 -6.61 -23.64 -10.51
C LEU A 14 -5.74 -22.41 -10.82
N LEU A 15 -5.20 -21.73 -9.80
CA LEU A 15 -4.22 -20.64 -9.93
C LEU A 15 -2.80 -21.17 -10.12
N GLY A 16 -2.46 -22.36 -9.64
CA GLY A 16 -1.17 -23.01 -9.85
C GLY A 16 -1.10 -23.72 -11.20
N ALA A 17 -2.18 -24.36 -11.63
CA ALA A 17 -2.35 -24.82 -13.01
C ALA A 17 -2.50 -23.62 -13.94
N GLY A 18 -3.28 -22.59 -13.58
CA GLY A 18 -3.45 -21.36 -14.35
C GLY A 18 -2.18 -20.51 -14.41
N SER A 19 -1.41 -20.38 -13.33
CA SER A 19 -0.12 -19.68 -13.28
C SER A 19 0.97 -20.50 -13.95
N ARG A 20 0.98 -21.83 -13.84
CA ARG A 20 1.88 -22.69 -14.62
C ARG A 20 1.51 -22.62 -16.10
N LEU A 21 0.24 -22.71 -16.47
CA LEU A 21 -0.24 -22.53 -17.85
C LEU A 21 0.07 -21.13 -18.37
N LEU A 22 -0.09 -20.07 -17.56
CA LEU A 22 0.24 -18.71 -17.95
C LEU A 22 1.75 -18.53 -18.08
N PHE A 23 2.55 -19.07 -17.17
CA PHE A 23 4.00 -19.03 -17.22
C PHE A 23 4.55 -19.86 -18.39
N PHE A 24 4.01 -21.06 -18.62
CA PHE A 24 4.29 -21.88 -19.80
C PHE A 24 3.75 -21.21 -21.06
N ALA A 25 2.62 -20.51 -21.04
CA ALA A 25 2.09 -19.73 -22.17
C ALA A 25 2.95 -18.50 -22.47
N ILE A 26 3.49 -17.83 -21.44
CA ILE A 26 4.41 -16.71 -21.58
C ILE A 26 5.75 -17.22 -22.14
N LEU A 27 6.31 -18.31 -21.59
CA LEU A 27 7.53 -18.92 -22.12
C LEU A 27 7.34 -19.48 -23.53
N SER A 28 6.23 -20.15 -23.81
CA SER A 28 5.94 -20.68 -25.15
C SER A 28 5.63 -19.57 -26.14
N SER A 29 4.94 -18.49 -25.75
CA SER A 29 4.74 -17.30 -26.60
C SER A 29 6.04 -16.54 -26.88
N LEU A 30 7.03 -16.59 -25.99
CA LEU A 30 8.39 -16.13 -26.26
C LEU A 30 9.10 -17.03 -27.29
N HIS A 31 8.88 -18.35 -27.25
CA HIS A 31 9.50 -19.35 -28.14
C HIS A 31 8.80 -19.64 -29.48
N VAL A 32 7.67 -19.02 -29.82
CA VAL A 32 7.04 -19.22 -31.14
C VAL A 32 7.97 -18.66 -32.24
N THR A 33 8.66 -19.56 -32.95
CA THR A 33 9.60 -19.31 -34.05
C THR A 33 8.93 -19.31 -35.43
N SER A 34 7.64 -19.62 -35.52
CA SER A 34 6.95 -19.69 -36.82
C SER A 34 6.67 -18.28 -37.36
N HIS A 35 7.39 -17.90 -38.42
CA HIS A 35 7.25 -16.64 -39.18
C HIS A 35 7.75 -15.37 -38.47
N ALA A 36 8.98 -15.40 -37.94
CA ALA A 36 9.65 -14.19 -37.48
C ALA A 36 10.22 -13.40 -38.68
N THR A 37 9.76 -12.16 -38.86
CA THR A 37 10.26 -11.24 -39.91
C THR A 37 11.17 -10.21 -39.25
N SER A 38 12.32 -9.91 -39.86
CA SER A 38 13.11 -8.73 -39.47
C SER A 38 12.37 -7.48 -39.96
N PHE A 39 11.72 -6.75 -39.04
CA PHE A 39 10.92 -5.59 -39.42
C PHE A 39 11.78 -4.47 -39.97
N ASP A 40 12.96 -4.19 -39.39
CA ASP A 40 13.88 -3.18 -39.93
C ASP A 40 14.27 -3.48 -41.39
N ALA A 41 14.64 -4.73 -41.69
CA ALA A 41 14.96 -5.14 -43.05
C ALA A 41 13.74 -5.08 -43.99
N CYS A 42 12.57 -5.50 -43.51
CA CYS A 42 11.34 -5.48 -44.28
C CYS A 42 10.88 -4.05 -44.61
N LEU A 43 10.81 -3.18 -43.61
CA LEU A 43 10.34 -1.81 -43.75
C LEU A 43 11.31 -0.98 -44.60
N LYS A 44 12.62 -1.23 -44.52
CA LYS A 44 13.62 -0.68 -45.47
C LYS A 44 13.36 -1.14 -46.90
N SER A 45 13.01 -2.42 -47.09
CA SER A 45 12.66 -2.97 -48.40
C SER A 45 11.41 -2.26 -48.97
N VAL A 46 10.37 -2.09 -48.15
CA VAL A 46 9.15 -1.35 -48.52
C VAL A 46 9.49 0.07 -48.98
N LYS A 47 10.30 0.81 -48.20
CA LYS A 47 10.74 2.16 -48.56
C LYS A 47 11.53 2.21 -49.88
N ASN A 48 12.34 1.19 -50.15
CA ASN A 48 13.08 1.05 -51.41
C ASN A 48 12.19 0.66 -52.61
N GLY A 49 10.88 0.55 -52.43
CA GLY A 49 9.92 0.31 -53.52
C GLY A 49 9.83 -1.15 -53.96
N THR A 50 10.34 -2.10 -53.18
CA THR A 50 10.25 -3.54 -53.53
C THR A 50 8.83 -4.09 -53.37
N VAL A 51 8.04 -3.51 -52.46
CA VAL A 51 6.66 -3.90 -52.15
C VAL A 51 5.81 -2.65 -51.89
N GLY A 52 4.83 -2.40 -52.77
CA GLY A 52 3.95 -1.22 -52.72
C GLY A 52 4.25 -0.21 -53.84
N THR A 53 3.24 0.54 -54.27
CA THR A 53 3.42 1.71 -55.15
C THR A 53 3.07 2.96 -54.36
N GLY A 54 3.60 4.11 -54.78
CA GLY A 54 3.44 5.43 -54.16
C GLY A 54 2.10 5.71 -53.46
N LYS A 55 0.98 5.25 -54.03
CA LYS A 55 -0.39 5.48 -53.54
C LYS A 55 -0.99 4.38 -52.65
N ILE A 56 -0.30 3.25 -52.46
CA ILE A 56 -0.80 2.10 -51.70
C ILE A 56 -0.08 2.05 -50.36
N GLY A 57 -0.60 2.80 -49.38
CA GLY A 57 -0.23 2.63 -47.97
C GLY A 57 1.09 3.27 -47.53
N ALA A 58 1.77 4.05 -48.37
CA ALA A 58 2.86 4.92 -47.92
C ALA A 58 2.28 6.14 -47.18
N THR A 59 2.85 6.49 -46.03
CA THR A 59 2.45 7.66 -45.26
C THR A 59 3.64 8.48 -44.80
N ASP A 60 3.40 9.73 -44.41
CA ASP A 60 4.31 10.47 -43.56
C ASP A 60 4.15 10.07 -42.07
N ASN A 61 4.91 10.72 -41.17
CA ASN A 61 4.82 10.52 -39.72
C ASN A 61 3.56 11.09 -39.08
N TYR A 62 2.63 11.64 -39.89
CA TYR A 62 1.33 12.17 -39.52
C TYR A 62 0.17 11.37 -40.12
N GLY A 63 0.46 10.33 -40.90
CA GLY A 63 -0.52 9.40 -41.46
C GLY A 63 -1.17 9.93 -42.72
N ASN A 64 -0.63 11.01 -43.27
CA ASN A 64 -1.03 11.50 -44.58
C ASN A 64 -0.47 10.56 -45.63
N ILE A 65 -1.32 10.12 -46.55
CA ILE A 65 -0.92 9.24 -47.65
C ILE A 65 -0.01 10.03 -48.59
N LEU A 66 1.16 9.47 -48.89
CA LEU A 66 2.10 10.06 -49.84
C LEU A 66 1.82 9.56 -51.26
N GLU A 67 2.35 10.25 -52.26
CA GLU A 67 2.27 9.80 -53.66
C GLU A 67 3.48 8.99 -54.11
N ASP A 68 4.58 9.02 -53.34
CA ASP A 68 5.82 8.32 -53.60
C ASP A 68 6.25 7.53 -52.35
N VAL A 69 6.44 6.22 -52.51
CA VAL A 69 6.86 5.30 -51.44
C VAL A 69 8.30 5.57 -51.00
N THR A 70 9.15 6.11 -51.88
CA THR A 70 10.55 6.37 -51.54
C THR A 70 10.70 7.50 -50.50
N GLN A 71 9.70 8.38 -50.40
CA GLN A 71 9.60 9.44 -49.40
C GLN A 71 8.83 9.01 -48.14
N ALA A 72 8.40 7.75 -48.06
CA ALA A 72 7.63 7.26 -46.93
C ALA A 72 8.47 7.25 -45.64
N THR A 73 7.99 7.99 -44.65
CA THR A 73 8.49 7.95 -43.27
C THR A 73 7.60 7.08 -42.37
N GLY A 74 6.41 6.70 -42.86
CA GLY A 74 5.55 5.67 -42.27
C GLY A 74 4.82 4.81 -43.33
N VAL A 75 4.17 3.73 -42.85
CA VAL A 75 3.38 2.81 -43.68
C VAL A 75 2.07 2.42 -43.00
N THR A 76 0.99 2.27 -43.74
CA THR A 76 -0.29 1.81 -43.18
C THR A 76 -0.20 0.39 -42.65
N TYR A 77 -1.07 0.05 -41.69
CA TYR A 77 -1.15 -1.30 -41.13
C TYR A 77 -1.33 -2.37 -42.21
N ASP A 78 -2.21 -2.12 -43.19
CA ASP A 78 -2.49 -3.08 -44.26
C ASP A 78 -1.26 -3.32 -45.15
N LEU A 79 -0.50 -2.26 -45.47
CA LEU A 79 0.76 -2.39 -46.21
C LEU A 79 1.81 -3.15 -45.39
N CYS A 80 1.94 -2.81 -44.10
CA CYS A 80 2.85 -3.49 -43.19
C CYS A 80 2.57 -5.00 -43.14
N VAL A 81 1.31 -5.41 -42.94
CA VAL A 81 0.95 -6.83 -42.88
C VAL A 81 1.15 -7.52 -44.22
N LYS A 82 0.85 -6.84 -45.33
CA LYS A 82 1.04 -7.39 -46.68
C LYS A 82 2.53 -7.60 -47.01
N ALA A 83 3.41 -6.69 -46.58
CA ALA A 83 4.83 -6.75 -46.86
C ALA A 83 5.62 -7.60 -45.86
N CYS A 84 5.34 -7.46 -44.57
CA CYS A 84 6.14 -8.02 -43.48
C CYS A 84 5.44 -9.18 -42.74
N GLY A 85 4.16 -9.41 -43.02
CA GLY A 85 3.34 -10.40 -42.33
C GLY A 85 2.76 -9.91 -41.01
N SER A 86 1.92 -10.74 -40.38
CA SER A 86 1.33 -10.48 -39.06
C SER A 86 2.18 -11.01 -37.89
N GLY A 87 3.33 -11.61 -38.19
CA GLY A 87 4.24 -12.18 -37.20
C GLY A 87 4.93 -11.13 -36.34
N LYS A 88 5.63 -11.60 -35.30
CA LYS A 88 6.47 -10.79 -34.42
C LYS A 88 7.93 -10.79 -34.86
N GLU A 89 8.71 -9.81 -34.40
CA GLU A 89 10.16 -9.86 -34.55
C GLU A 89 10.79 -11.11 -33.90
N PRO A 90 11.93 -11.58 -34.42
CA PRO A 90 12.69 -12.64 -33.79
C PRO A 90 13.18 -12.20 -32.40
N PHE A 91 13.18 -13.15 -31.46
CA PHE A 91 13.71 -12.93 -30.13
C PHE A 91 15.23 -12.72 -30.18
N HIS A 92 15.72 -11.62 -29.58
CA HIS A 92 17.14 -11.27 -29.56
C HIS A 92 17.71 -11.33 -28.14
N TRP A 93 18.33 -12.46 -27.77
CA TRP A 93 18.82 -12.70 -26.40
C TRP A 93 19.74 -11.60 -25.84
N PRO A 94 20.76 -11.10 -26.57
CA PRO A 94 21.62 -10.03 -26.04
C PRO A 94 20.85 -8.74 -25.70
N LYS A 95 19.85 -8.38 -26.50
CA LYS A 95 18.99 -7.22 -26.24
C LYS A 95 18.12 -7.49 -25.01
N PHE A 96 17.46 -8.65 -24.98
CA PHE A 96 16.62 -9.06 -23.85
C PHE A 96 17.38 -9.04 -22.51
N SER A 97 18.55 -9.68 -22.44
CA SER A 97 19.31 -9.80 -21.20
C SER A 97 19.82 -8.44 -20.72
N GLN A 98 20.32 -7.60 -21.63
CA GLN A 98 20.74 -6.24 -21.31
C GLN A 98 19.57 -5.40 -20.77
N GLN A 99 18.41 -5.45 -21.43
CA GLN A 99 17.21 -4.71 -21.01
C GLN A 99 16.69 -5.19 -19.65
N PHE A 100 16.56 -6.51 -19.48
CA PHE A 100 16.08 -7.12 -18.25
C PHE A 100 17.00 -6.77 -17.06
N SER A 101 18.31 -6.94 -17.22
CA SER A 101 19.29 -6.68 -16.17
C SER A 101 19.39 -5.21 -15.79
N SER A 102 19.17 -4.29 -16.74
CA SER A 102 19.26 -2.85 -16.49
C SER A 102 17.96 -2.30 -15.92
N TRP A 103 16.82 -2.64 -16.51
CA TRP A 103 15.55 -1.93 -16.28
C TRP A 103 14.57 -2.65 -15.35
N LEU A 104 14.73 -3.96 -15.10
CA LEU A 104 13.81 -4.72 -14.26
C LEU A 104 14.48 -5.36 -13.05
N LEU A 105 15.64 -5.99 -13.22
CA LEU A 105 16.31 -6.76 -12.17
C LEU A 105 16.56 -5.95 -10.88
N PRO A 106 16.97 -4.66 -10.92
CA PRO A 106 17.14 -3.86 -9.71
C PRO A 106 15.84 -3.70 -8.90
N TRP A 107 14.69 -3.60 -9.58
CA TRP A 107 13.39 -3.49 -8.93
C TRP A 107 12.96 -4.80 -8.29
N LEU A 108 13.17 -5.93 -8.96
CA LEU A 108 12.89 -7.24 -8.40
C LEU A 108 13.74 -7.50 -7.14
N ALA A 109 15.00 -7.05 -7.15
CA ALA A 109 15.85 -7.08 -5.96
C ALA A 109 15.28 -6.21 -4.83
N LEU A 110 14.74 -5.02 -5.11
CA LEU A 110 14.10 -4.18 -4.09
C LEU A 110 12.79 -4.78 -3.53
N VAL A 111 12.03 -5.54 -4.31
CA VAL A 111 10.82 -6.23 -3.80
C VAL A 111 11.19 -7.15 -2.64
N SER A 112 12.36 -7.78 -2.68
CA SER A 112 12.86 -8.63 -1.59
C SER A 112 13.15 -7.87 -0.28
N GLN A 113 13.27 -6.54 -0.34
CA GLN A 113 13.56 -5.69 0.82
C GLN A 113 12.29 -5.18 1.53
N LEU A 114 11.10 -5.48 0.99
CA LEU A 114 9.85 -5.12 1.64
C LEU A 114 9.66 -5.93 2.94
N PRO A 115 9.11 -5.32 4.00
CA PRO A 115 8.86 -6.03 5.25
C PRO A 115 7.71 -7.02 5.09
N PHE A 116 8.04 -8.31 5.17
CA PHE A 116 7.06 -9.39 5.29
C PHE A 116 7.14 -9.94 6.71
N GLY A 117 5.99 -9.99 7.38
CA GLY A 117 5.86 -10.28 8.81
C GLY A 117 5.14 -11.58 9.19
N PRO A 118 4.28 -12.16 8.32
CA PRO A 118 3.63 -13.44 8.60
C PRO A 118 4.60 -14.60 8.83
N THR A 119 4.21 -15.49 9.73
CA THR A 119 4.92 -16.76 9.97
C THR A 119 4.67 -17.76 8.84
N ASP A 120 3.49 -17.71 8.22
CA ASP A 120 3.14 -18.55 7.09
C ASP A 120 3.80 -18.05 5.79
N ARG A 121 4.46 -18.98 5.08
CA ARG A 121 5.09 -18.73 3.78
C ARG A 121 4.07 -18.32 2.72
N LEU A 122 2.84 -18.85 2.79
CA LEU A 122 1.79 -18.50 1.84
C LEU A 122 1.29 -17.07 2.03
N GLU A 123 1.11 -16.64 3.28
CA GLU A 123 0.71 -15.26 3.60
C GLU A 123 1.82 -14.25 3.24
N ASN A 124 3.09 -14.65 3.36
CA ASN A 124 4.22 -13.86 2.87
C ASN A 124 4.20 -13.72 1.34
N LEU A 125 4.02 -14.81 0.60
CA LEU A 125 3.90 -14.76 -0.86
C LEU A 125 2.70 -13.92 -1.30
N GLU A 126 1.56 -14.07 -0.63
CA GLU A 126 0.38 -13.26 -0.89
C GLU A 126 0.65 -11.76 -0.66
N SER A 127 1.39 -11.42 0.39
CA SER A 127 1.78 -10.03 0.67
C SER A 127 2.65 -9.44 -0.45
N VAL A 128 3.58 -10.23 -1.02
CA VAL A 128 4.39 -9.84 -2.18
C VAL A 128 3.48 -9.60 -3.39
N VAL A 129 2.64 -10.58 -3.73
CA VAL A 129 1.74 -10.52 -4.89
C VAL A 129 0.78 -9.34 -4.78
N LEU A 130 0.23 -9.09 -3.59
CA LEU A 130 -0.67 -7.97 -3.35
C LEU A 130 0.04 -6.61 -3.49
N THR A 131 1.30 -6.53 -3.05
CA THR A 131 2.11 -5.31 -3.16
C THR A 131 2.48 -5.00 -4.62
N VAL A 132 2.97 -6.00 -5.36
CA VAL A 132 3.32 -5.86 -6.78
C VAL A 132 2.07 -5.64 -7.65
N GLY A 133 0.99 -6.36 -7.34
CA GLY A 133 -0.29 -6.28 -8.05
C GLY A 133 -1.10 -5.02 -7.74
N SER A 134 -0.84 -4.35 -6.62
CA SER A 134 -1.43 -3.05 -6.32
C SER A 134 -0.46 -2.12 -5.57
N PRO A 135 0.40 -1.40 -6.32
CA PRO A 135 1.23 -0.36 -5.70
C PRO A 135 0.40 0.76 -5.06
N MET A 136 -0.79 1.04 -5.60
CA MET A 136 -1.77 1.94 -4.99
C MET A 136 -2.11 1.54 -3.54
N LEU A 137 -2.38 0.24 -3.29
CA LEU A 137 -2.65 -0.25 -1.95
C LEU A 137 -1.42 -0.13 -1.04
N ALA A 138 -0.22 -0.44 -1.57
CA ALA A 138 1.03 -0.32 -0.81
C ALA A 138 1.30 1.11 -0.36
N ALA A 139 1.16 2.08 -1.28
CA ALA A 139 1.29 3.50 -1.00
C ALA A 139 0.23 3.98 -0.02
N TYR A 140 -1.02 3.53 -0.17
CA TYR A 140 -2.11 3.86 0.73
C TYR A 140 -1.86 3.36 2.16
N SER A 141 -1.46 2.10 2.31
CA SER A 141 -1.17 1.48 3.62
C SER A 141 0.00 2.16 4.33
N LEU A 142 1.04 2.56 3.57
CA LEU A 142 2.18 3.32 4.09
C LEU A 142 1.76 4.73 4.53
N ALA A 143 1.06 5.47 3.67
CA ALA A 143 0.60 6.82 3.98
C ALA A 143 -0.34 6.85 5.19
N LEU A 144 -1.27 5.89 5.28
CA LEU A 144 -2.12 5.72 6.45
C LEU A 144 -1.29 5.49 7.73
N THR A 145 -0.22 4.70 7.66
CA THR A 145 0.63 4.43 8.84
C THR A 145 1.31 5.69 9.34
N VAL A 146 1.85 6.50 8.44
CA VAL A 146 2.45 7.79 8.79
C VAL A 146 1.41 8.74 9.40
N LEU A 147 0.24 8.87 8.77
CA LEU A 147 -0.83 9.73 9.26
C LEU A 147 -1.38 9.27 10.62
N ASN A 148 -1.44 7.97 10.86
CA ASN A 148 -1.86 7.39 12.13
C ASN A 148 -0.91 7.72 13.27
N GLY A 149 0.41 7.61 13.03
CA GLY A 149 1.44 8.01 13.99
C GLY A 149 1.30 9.47 14.40
N ARG A 150 1.17 10.39 13.43
CA ARG A 150 0.96 11.82 13.73
C ARG A 150 -0.37 12.11 14.42
N TRP A 151 -1.42 11.39 14.05
CA TRP A 151 -2.75 11.56 14.63
C TRP A 151 -2.77 11.15 16.10
N ILE A 152 -2.20 10.00 16.46
CA ILE A 152 -2.24 9.52 17.86
C ILE A 152 -1.51 10.48 18.81
N THR A 153 -0.35 11.00 18.43
CA THR A 153 0.38 11.94 19.30
C THR A 153 -0.37 13.24 19.52
N ARG A 154 -0.98 13.79 18.46
CA ARG A 154 -1.84 14.96 18.56
C ARG A 154 -3.09 14.69 19.39
N HIS A 155 -3.70 13.53 19.21
CA HIS A 155 -4.91 13.15 19.93
C HIS A 155 -4.63 13.01 21.43
N PHE A 156 -3.50 12.39 21.82
CA PHE A 156 -3.09 12.28 23.21
C PHE A 156 -2.49 13.58 23.78
N SER A 157 -2.08 14.55 22.97
CA SER A 157 -1.35 15.76 23.41
C SER A 157 -2.00 16.52 24.57
N LYS A 158 -3.34 16.56 24.64
CA LYS A 158 -4.11 17.30 25.66
C LYS A 158 -4.14 16.63 27.03
N HIS A 159 -3.80 15.35 27.11
CA HIS A 159 -3.92 14.53 28.31
C HIS A 159 -2.72 14.73 29.22
N LYS A 160 -2.94 14.78 30.54
CA LYS A 160 -1.91 14.92 31.58
C LYS A 160 -2.13 13.83 32.63
N TYR A 161 -1.61 12.64 32.35
CA TYR A 161 -1.65 11.49 33.27
C TYR A 161 -0.39 10.60 33.07
N PRO A 162 0.07 9.86 34.09
CA PRO A 162 1.18 8.92 33.98
C PRO A 162 1.06 7.96 32.80
N ASN A 163 2.19 7.50 32.27
CA ASN A 163 2.30 6.55 31.14
C ASN A 163 1.69 7.00 29.81
N LYS A 164 1.16 8.23 29.67
CA LYS A 164 0.65 8.74 28.38
C LYS A 164 1.64 8.54 27.23
N GLN A 165 2.92 8.91 27.42
CA GLN A 165 3.94 8.76 26.37
C GLN A 165 4.17 7.28 26.03
N ASN A 166 4.11 6.40 27.03
CA ASN A 166 4.25 4.96 26.83
C ASN A 166 3.04 4.40 26.07
N ALA A 167 1.82 4.83 26.41
CA ALA A 167 0.61 4.45 25.71
C ALA A 167 0.65 4.83 24.22
N ILE A 168 1.09 6.06 23.89
CA ILE A 168 1.29 6.49 22.49
C ILE A 168 2.26 5.54 21.77
N ARG A 169 3.40 5.21 22.40
CA ARG A 169 4.42 4.32 21.81
C ARG A 169 3.92 2.89 21.61
N VAL A 170 3.24 2.32 22.59
CA VAL A 170 2.65 0.98 22.52
C VAL A 170 1.62 0.93 21.40
N LEU A 171 0.66 1.85 21.38
CA LEU A 171 -0.40 1.88 20.38
C LEU A 171 0.14 2.12 18.97
N SER A 172 1.14 3.00 18.82
CA SER A 172 1.81 3.21 17.53
C SER A 172 2.58 1.97 17.08
N SER A 173 3.23 1.25 18.00
CA SER A 173 4.00 0.04 17.68
C SER A 173 3.08 -1.12 17.30
N LEU A 174 1.91 -1.23 17.93
CA LEU A 174 0.93 -2.29 17.69
C LEU A 174 -0.04 -1.99 16.53
N GLN A 175 0.20 -0.94 15.73
CA GLN A 175 -0.66 -0.60 14.60
C GLN A 175 -0.74 -1.71 13.54
N GLN A 176 0.31 -2.53 13.42
CA GLN A 176 0.33 -3.65 12.48
C GLN A 176 -0.20 -4.97 13.06
N ALA A 177 -0.64 -4.96 14.32
CA ALA A 177 -1.15 -6.14 15.01
C ALA A 177 -2.68 -6.08 15.16
N PRO A 178 -3.37 -7.23 15.28
CA PRO A 178 -4.82 -7.29 15.49
C PRO A 178 -5.18 -6.92 16.95
N LEU A 179 -4.95 -5.66 17.32
CA LEU A 179 -5.11 -5.13 18.67
C LEU A 179 -6.57 -5.14 19.15
N ARG A 180 -6.77 -5.58 20.39
CA ARG A 180 -8.06 -5.56 21.11
C ARG A 180 -7.90 -5.06 22.54
N ILE A 181 -8.98 -4.50 23.05
CA ILE A 181 -9.06 -3.95 24.41
C ILE A 181 -10.35 -4.41 25.07
N THR A 182 -10.23 -5.14 26.18
CA THR A 182 -11.37 -5.58 27.01
C THR A 182 -11.50 -4.69 28.25
N ASN A 183 -12.74 -4.36 28.64
CA ASN A 183 -13.01 -3.68 29.92
C ASN A 183 -13.58 -4.64 30.97
N GLU A 184 -13.61 -5.94 30.69
CA GLU A 184 -14.13 -6.94 31.60
C GLU A 184 -13.37 -6.94 32.93
N GLY A 185 -14.09 -7.11 34.03
CA GLY A 185 -13.51 -7.13 35.38
C GLY A 185 -12.71 -5.89 35.78
N ALA A 186 -12.94 -4.73 35.15
CA ALA A 186 -12.12 -3.52 35.34
C ALA A 186 -10.63 -3.72 35.01
N LEU A 187 -10.26 -4.74 34.21
CA LEU A 187 -8.87 -5.04 33.85
C LEU A 187 -8.19 -3.84 33.18
N PHE A 188 -8.85 -3.22 32.21
CA PHE A 188 -8.30 -2.07 31.50
C PHE A 188 -8.23 -0.80 32.35
N ALA A 189 -9.24 -0.56 33.19
CA ALA A 189 -9.20 0.53 34.17
C ALA A 189 -8.03 0.33 35.15
N SER A 190 -7.83 -0.91 35.61
CA SER A 190 -6.71 -1.29 36.48
C SER A 190 -5.36 -1.07 35.80
N LEU A 191 -5.23 -1.43 34.52
CA LEU A 191 -4.00 -1.25 33.73
C LEU A 191 -3.58 0.22 33.61
N ILE A 192 -4.55 1.14 33.49
CA ILE A 192 -4.29 2.58 33.36
C ILE A 192 -4.05 3.22 34.73
N VAL A 193 -4.88 2.90 35.72
CA VAL A 193 -4.94 3.66 36.98
C VAL A 193 -3.90 3.17 37.97
N LEU A 194 -3.80 1.85 38.21
CA LEU A 194 -3.00 1.31 39.30
C LEU A 194 -1.50 1.59 39.12
N PRO A 195 -0.78 2.02 40.19
CA PRO A 195 0.64 2.30 40.10
C PRO A 195 1.50 1.05 39.85
N GLN A 196 1.03 -0.14 40.27
CA GLN A 196 1.72 -1.42 40.04
C GLN A 196 1.86 -1.75 38.53
N ASN A 197 1.05 -1.13 37.68
CA ASN A 197 1.10 -1.31 36.23
C ASN A 197 2.03 -0.32 35.51
N ASP A 198 2.68 0.61 36.21
CA ASP A 198 3.67 1.51 35.58
C ASP A 198 4.84 0.74 34.92
N PRO A 199 5.40 -0.34 35.52
CA PRO A 199 6.40 -1.19 34.87
C PRO A 199 5.88 -1.92 33.63
N TRP A 200 4.61 -2.34 33.59
CA TRP A 200 4.02 -3.05 32.44
C TRP A 200 4.19 -2.26 31.14
N TRP A 201 3.96 -0.94 31.18
CA TRP A 201 4.09 -0.06 30.02
C TRP A 201 5.53 0.03 29.52
N LYS A 202 6.51 0.01 30.44
CA LYS A 202 7.94 0.06 30.10
C LYS A 202 8.40 -1.27 29.50
N GLU A 203 8.05 -2.38 30.16
CA GLU A 203 8.37 -3.74 29.76
C GLU A 203 7.87 -4.01 28.33
N LEU A 204 6.61 -3.67 28.04
CA LEU A 204 6.05 -3.87 26.69
C LEU A 204 6.81 -3.07 25.63
N ILE A 205 7.20 -1.83 25.92
CA ILE A 205 7.98 -1.02 24.98
C ILE A 205 9.35 -1.64 24.75
N GLU A 206 10.02 -2.09 25.81
CA GLU A 206 11.34 -2.72 25.72
C GLU A 206 11.31 -3.96 24.82
N TRP A 207 10.33 -4.86 25.02
CA TRP A 207 10.17 -6.03 24.16
C TRP A 207 9.75 -5.69 22.72
N LEU A 208 9.04 -4.58 22.51
CA LEU A 208 8.70 -4.08 21.17
C LEU A 208 9.85 -3.28 20.53
N ALA A 209 10.83 -2.80 21.30
CA ALA A 209 11.93 -1.92 20.88
C ALA A 209 13.07 -2.66 20.16
N TYR A 210 12.76 -3.70 19.39
CA TYR A 210 13.79 -4.35 18.58
C TYR A 210 14.15 -3.54 17.33
N HIS A 211 15.45 -3.37 17.10
CA HIS A 211 15.98 -2.76 15.88
C HIS A 211 15.87 -3.75 14.72
N HIS A 212 15.20 -3.38 13.62
CA HIS A 212 15.18 -4.24 12.43
C HIS A 212 15.48 -3.54 11.09
N THR A 213 15.80 -2.25 11.04
CA THR A 213 15.56 -1.52 9.78
C THR A 213 16.69 -0.76 9.15
N TRP A 214 17.90 -0.86 9.70
CA TRP A 214 19.09 -0.35 9.02
C TRP A 214 20.17 -1.41 9.07
N SER A 215 19.96 -2.51 8.33
CA SER A 215 21.12 -3.29 7.92
C SER A 215 21.89 -2.45 6.90
N ILE A 216 23.22 -2.37 7.06
CA ILE A 216 24.08 -1.67 6.11
C ILE A 216 23.86 -2.22 4.69
N SER A 217 23.56 -3.52 4.58
CA SER A 217 23.22 -4.19 3.31
C SER A 217 21.96 -3.61 2.65
N THR A 218 20.86 -3.41 3.37
CA THR A 218 19.63 -2.86 2.77
C THR A 218 19.83 -1.42 2.29
N VAL A 219 20.54 -0.59 3.05
CA VAL A 219 20.89 0.78 2.64
C VAL A 219 21.74 0.79 1.38
N THR A 220 22.76 -0.08 1.35
CA THR A 220 23.67 -0.22 0.22
C THR A 220 22.93 -0.68 -1.03
N SER A 221 22.00 -1.64 -0.91
CA SER A 221 21.14 -2.09 -2.02
C SER A 221 20.29 -0.97 -2.60
N ILE A 222 19.66 -0.14 -1.74
CA ILE A 222 18.86 1.01 -2.20
C ILE A 222 19.74 2.03 -2.91
N ALA A 223 20.91 2.35 -2.33
CA ALA A 223 21.86 3.28 -2.95
C ALA A 223 22.30 2.79 -4.33
N TRP A 224 22.61 1.50 -4.49
CA TRP A 224 22.96 0.93 -5.78
C TRP A 224 21.84 1.01 -6.80
N VAL A 225 20.59 0.78 -6.40
CA VAL A 225 19.44 0.90 -7.31
C VAL A 225 19.25 2.35 -7.76
N VAL A 226 19.40 3.32 -6.85
CA VAL A 226 19.33 4.75 -7.18
C VAL A 226 20.46 5.15 -8.13
N ILE A 227 21.70 4.75 -7.85
CA ILE A 227 22.86 5.04 -8.72
C ILE A 227 22.67 4.41 -10.10
N ALA A 228 22.26 3.13 -10.15
CA ALA A 228 21.99 2.43 -11.40
C ALA A 228 20.89 3.16 -12.20
N PHE A 229 19.79 3.56 -11.56
CA PHE A 229 18.72 4.29 -12.22
C PHE A 229 19.21 5.63 -12.78
N ILE A 230 19.99 6.41 -12.02
CA ILE A 230 20.57 7.68 -12.49
C ILE A 230 21.45 7.46 -13.71
N PHE A 231 22.35 6.45 -13.68
CA PHE A 231 23.23 6.16 -14.81
C PHE A 231 22.46 5.70 -16.05
N ILE A 232 21.47 4.84 -15.87
CA ILE A 232 20.63 4.33 -16.94
C ILE A 232 19.83 5.47 -17.60
N VAL A 233 19.22 6.35 -16.80
CA VAL A 233 18.48 7.52 -17.29
C VAL A 233 19.43 8.51 -17.97
N THR A 234 20.61 8.78 -17.39
CA THR A 234 21.60 9.68 -18.00
C THR A 234 22.07 9.15 -19.34
N ASN A 235 22.43 7.87 -19.42
CA ASN A 235 22.86 7.22 -20.66
C ASN A 235 21.79 7.34 -21.77
N SER A 236 20.52 7.22 -21.39
CA SER A 236 19.41 7.35 -22.33
C SER A 236 19.19 8.76 -22.89
N PHE A 237 19.78 9.80 -22.27
CA PHE A 237 19.74 11.18 -22.75
C PHE A 237 21.04 11.67 -23.38
N THR A 238 22.17 11.00 -23.11
CA THR A 238 23.51 11.39 -23.59
C THR A 238 24.00 10.57 -24.80
N GLY A 239 23.34 9.44 -25.12
CA GLY A 239 23.65 8.63 -26.30
C GLY A 239 23.17 9.26 -27.62
N ASP A 240 23.60 8.68 -28.74
CA ASP A 240 23.20 9.15 -30.07
C ASP A 240 21.73 8.75 -30.32
N LEU A 241 20.83 9.75 -30.27
CA LEU A 241 19.36 9.56 -30.22
C LEU A 241 18.79 8.76 -31.39
N ALA A 242 19.52 8.68 -32.52
CA ALA A 242 19.10 7.93 -33.70
C ALA A 242 19.48 6.43 -33.64
N SER A 243 20.47 6.02 -32.84
CA SER A 243 20.95 4.63 -32.77
C SER A 243 20.74 3.95 -31.41
N ASP A 244 20.68 4.71 -30.30
CA ASP A 244 20.51 4.18 -28.93
C ASP A 244 19.06 4.27 -28.42
N PHE A 245 18.10 4.11 -29.33
CA PHE A 245 16.68 4.26 -29.06
C PHE A 245 16.13 3.12 -28.19
N ASN A 246 15.81 3.40 -26.92
CA ASN A 246 15.25 2.39 -26.00
C ASN A 246 14.08 2.93 -25.14
N PRO A 247 12.95 3.31 -25.77
CA PRO A 247 11.72 3.71 -25.10
C PRO A 247 11.18 2.59 -24.19
N ASP A 248 11.51 1.35 -24.53
CA ASP A 248 11.01 0.16 -23.86
C ASP A 248 11.55 0.02 -22.44
N GLY A 249 12.87 0.19 -22.28
CA GLY A 249 13.50 0.21 -20.96
C GLY A 249 13.01 1.39 -20.10
N GLN A 250 12.96 2.60 -20.65
CA GLN A 250 12.58 3.81 -19.91
C GLN A 250 11.15 3.76 -19.35
N GLY A 251 10.20 3.24 -20.14
CA GLY A 251 8.82 3.03 -19.69
C GLY A 251 8.78 2.12 -18.46
N VAL A 252 9.48 0.98 -18.52
CA VAL A 252 9.57 0.04 -17.38
C VAL A 252 10.25 0.67 -16.17
N GLY A 253 11.37 1.37 -16.36
CA GLY A 253 12.07 2.05 -15.27
C GLY A 253 11.18 3.07 -14.54
N SER A 254 10.46 3.90 -15.29
CA SER A 254 9.53 4.88 -14.72
C SER A 254 8.36 4.22 -14.00
N LEU A 255 7.85 3.10 -14.56
CA LEU A 255 6.73 2.35 -14.03
C LEU A 255 7.03 1.71 -12.68
N TRP A 256 8.26 1.22 -12.45
CA TRP A 256 8.66 0.59 -11.19
C TRP A 256 9.18 1.56 -10.14
N LEU A 257 9.37 2.83 -10.49
CA LEU A 257 9.96 3.84 -9.61
C LEU A 257 9.18 4.06 -8.29
N TRP A 258 7.89 3.71 -8.25
CA TRP A 258 7.07 3.76 -7.03
C TRP A 258 7.64 2.88 -5.92
N LEU A 259 8.40 1.83 -6.25
CA LEU A 259 8.89 0.89 -5.25
C LEU A 259 9.91 1.53 -4.29
N LEU A 260 10.70 2.48 -4.79
CA LEU A 260 11.68 3.22 -3.95
C LEU A 260 11.02 3.93 -2.76
N PRO A 261 10.03 4.83 -2.93
CA PRO A 261 9.36 5.48 -1.82
C PRO A 261 8.70 4.49 -0.85
N ILE A 262 8.15 3.38 -1.36
CA ILE A 262 7.53 2.35 -0.52
C ILE A 262 8.57 1.65 0.36
N VAL A 263 9.67 1.17 -0.23
CA VAL A 263 10.75 0.51 0.52
C VAL A 263 11.37 1.48 1.53
N ILE A 264 11.75 2.69 1.09
CA ILE A 264 12.33 3.72 1.96
C ILE A 264 11.38 4.04 3.11
N GLY A 265 10.10 4.26 2.84
CA GLY A 265 9.15 4.63 3.88
C GLY A 265 8.90 3.51 4.89
N TRP A 266 8.81 2.26 4.44
CA TRP A 266 8.69 1.13 5.35
C TRP A 266 9.92 0.94 6.23
N LEU A 267 11.12 1.12 5.68
CA LEU A 267 12.36 1.07 6.47
C LEU A 267 12.44 2.21 7.49
N GLN A 268 11.98 3.41 7.15
CA GLN A 268 11.96 4.55 8.08
C GLN A 268 10.97 4.35 9.23
N ILE A 269 9.78 3.79 8.95
CA ILE A 269 8.76 3.53 9.98
C ILE A 269 9.14 2.33 10.84
N SER A 270 9.76 1.31 10.24
CA SER A 270 10.10 0.06 10.92
C SER A 270 8.90 -0.63 11.57
N PRO A 271 7.87 -0.98 10.77
CA PRO A 271 6.65 -1.59 11.29
C PRO A 271 6.95 -2.86 12.10
N LYS A 272 6.29 -3.01 13.25
CA LYS A 272 6.37 -4.22 14.07
C LYS A 272 5.44 -5.27 13.49
N CYS A 273 5.92 -5.96 12.46
CA CYS A 273 5.13 -6.94 11.71
C CYS A 273 5.51 -8.40 12.00
N ASP A 274 6.58 -8.68 12.75
CA ASP A 274 6.93 -10.06 13.13
C ASP A 274 5.90 -10.60 14.13
N GLU A 275 5.04 -11.50 13.66
CA GLU A 275 3.89 -11.96 14.45
C GLU A 275 4.32 -12.63 15.77
N ASP A 276 5.27 -13.55 15.71
CA ASP A 276 5.72 -14.32 16.88
C ASP A 276 6.37 -13.42 17.91
N ARG A 277 7.20 -12.47 17.48
CA ARG A 277 7.85 -11.52 18.39
C ARG A 277 6.86 -10.57 19.03
N VAL A 278 5.93 -10.00 18.25
CA VAL A 278 4.93 -9.06 18.76
C VAL A 278 3.97 -9.78 19.72
N ARG A 279 3.54 -11.00 19.39
CA ARG A 279 2.69 -11.82 20.26
C ARG A 279 3.41 -12.21 21.55
N SER A 280 4.69 -12.60 21.46
CA SER A 280 5.52 -12.91 22.62
C SER A 280 5.74 -11.69 23.52
N ALA A 281 5.98 -10.51 22.94
CA ALA A 281 6.14 -9.26 23.68
C ALA A 281 4.88 -8.91 24.49
N VAL A 282 3.70 -8.95 23.85
CA VAL A 282 2.42 -8.69 24.53
C VAL A 282 2.15 -9.73 25.61
N LYS A 283 2.42 -11.01 25.34
CA LYS A 283 2.24 -12.09 26.33
C LYS A 283 3.11 -11.88 27.57
N LYS A 284 4.40 -11.60 27.40
CA LYS A 284 5.35 -11.35 28.49
C LYS A 284 4.95 -10.15 29.35
N ALA A 285 4.62 -9.02 28.73
CA ALA A 285 4.15 -7.86 29.49
C ALA A 285 2.90 -8.21 30.32
N ASN A 286 1.97 -8.96 29.74
CA ASN A 286 0.76 -9.40 30.42
C ASN A 286 0.99 -10.38 31.60
N GLU A 287 2.20 -10.90 31.83
CA GLU A 287 2.53 -11.72 33.00
C GLU A 287 2.72 -10.92 34.29
N ILE A 288 2.98 -9.61 34.17
CA ILE A 288 3.20 -8.67 35.29
C ILE A 288 2.07 -7.66 35.46
N ALA A 289 0.96 -7.81 34.72
CA ALA A 289 -0.20 -6.95 34.84
C ALA A 289 -0.97 -7.21 36.14
N TYR A 290 -1.37 -6.14 36.84
CA TYR A 290 -2.20 -6.17 38.05
C TYR A 290 -3.64 -5.74 37.77
N ALA A 291 -4.58 -6.36 38.48
CA ALA A 291 -5.99 -6.03 38.47
C ALA A 291 -6.48 -5.68 39.88
N ALA A 292 -7.40 -4.73 39.99
CA ALA A 292 -8.01 -4.35 41.25
C ALA A 292 -9.00 -5.42 41.73
N THR A 293 -8.97 -5.73 43.03
CA THR A 293 -9.96 -6.59 43.71
C THR A 293 -10.61 -5.80 44.85
N ASP A 294 -11.52 -6.43 45.60
CA ASP A 294 -12.16 -5.78 46.75
C ASP A 294 -11.20 -5.48 47.91
N THR A 295 -10.06 -6.18 47.97
CA THR A 295 -9.11 -6.05 49.09
C THR A 295 -7.81 -5.36 48.66
N HIS A 296 -7.12 -5.91 47.67
CA HIS A 296 -5.84 -5.40 47.19
C HIS A 296 -5.61 -5.76 45.72
N PRO A 297 -4.78 -4.99 44.98
CA PRO A 297 -4.38 -5.38 43.64
C PRO A 297 -3.65 -6.73 43.63
N VAL A 298 -4.05 -7.62 42.73
CA VAL A 298 -3.40 -8.93 42.51
C VAL A 298 -3.01 -9.09 41.04
N LEU A 299 -2.19 -10.09 40.72
CA LEU A 299 -1.78 -10.35 39.34
C LEU A 299 -2.98 -10.80 38.50
N ALA A 300 -3.19 -10.19 37.35
CA ALA A 300 -4.34 -10.45 36.47
C ALA A 300 -4.39 -11.92 36.02
N LYS A 301 -3.23 -12.56 35.84
CA LYS A 301 -3.13 -13.98 35.48
C LYS A 301 -3.66 -14.95 36.54
N GLU A 302 -3.74 -14.52 37.80
CA GLU A 302 -4.27 -15.35 38.90
C GLU A 302 -5.80 -15.28 38.97
N LEU A 303 -6.41 -14.26 38.36
CA LEU A 303 -7.86 -14.03 38.40
C LEU A 303 -8.58 -14.55 37.15
N THR A 304 -7.97 -14.38 35.98
CA THR A 304 -8.60 -14.66 34.69
C THR A 304 -7.55 -14.95 33.64
N GLU A 305 -7.93 -15.61 32.55
CA GLU A 305 -7.10 -15.75 31.33
C GLU A 305 -7.18 -14.50 30.43
N GLU A 306 -8.17 -13.64 30.64
CA GLU A 306 -8.33 -12.42 29.86
C GLU A 306 -7.30 -11.34 30.22
N ARG A 307 -6.95 -10.51 29.25
CA ARG A 307 -5.97 -9.42 29.43
C ARG A 307 -6.52 -8.13 28.87
N ALA A 308 -6.30 -7.03 29.60
CA ALA A 308 -6.77 -5.70 29.25
C ALA A 308 -6.43 -5.30 27.80
N ILE A 309 -5.17 -5.50 27.40
CA ILE A 309 -4.69 -5.33 26.03
C ILE A 309 -4.20 -6.69 25.53
N TYR A 310 -4.76 -7.14 24.42
CA TYR A 310 -4.40 -8.43 23.82
C TYR A 310 -4.45 -8.35 22.29
N LEU A 311 -3.85 -9.34 21.65
CA LEU A 311 -3.91 -9.52 20.20
C LEU A 311 -4.92 -10.62 19.91
N ALA A 312 -5.88 -10.35 19.04
CA ALA A 312 -6.87 -11.35 18.67
C ALA A 312 -6.18 -12.63 18.14
N SER A 313 -6.69 -13.78 18.54
CA SER A 313 -6.39 -15.11 17.97
C SER A 313 -7.57 -15.53 17.09
N GLY A 314 -7.32 -16.40 16.11
CA GLY A 314 -8.24 -16.73 15.00
C GLY A 314 -9.54 -17.47 15.34
N GLU A 315 -10.14 -17.24 16.52
CA GLU A 315 -11.31 -18.00 17.00
C GLU A 315 -12.67 -17.31 16.72
N GLU A 316 -12.73 -15.98 16.54
CA GLU A 316 -13.99 -15.27 16.28
C GLU A 316 -14.09 -14.71 14.84
N ASP A 317 -15.09 -15.21 14.09
CA ASP A 317 -15.45 -14.74 12.73
C ASP A 317 -14.27 -14.65 11.74
N GLU A 318 -13.40 -15.68 11.80
CA GLU A 318 -12.13 -15.81 11.08
C GLU A 318 -12.21 -15.42 9.59
N VAL A 319 -13.25 -15.85 8.88
CA VAL A 319 -13.39 -15.59 7.42
C VAL A 319 -13.64 -14.11 7.10
N LEU A 320 -14.34 -13.38 7.96
CA LEU A 320 -14.65 -11.96 7.72
C LEU A 320 -13.41 -11.08 7.98
N ARG A 321 -12.62 -11.43 9.01
CA ARG A 321 -11.53 -10.61 9.54
C ARG A 321 -10.14 -11.13 9.23
N CYS A 322 -9.96 -12.15 8.37
CA CYS A 322 -8.64 -12.78 8.25
C CYS A 322 -7.51 -11.82 7.82
N ASP A 323 -7.77 -10.84 6.95
CA ASP A 323 -6.75 -9.85 6.56
C ASP A 323 -6.31 -8.95 7.73
N GLU A 324 -7.16 -8.78 8.74
CA GLU A 324 -6.81 -8.07 9.96
C GLU A 324 -5.74 -8.80 10.77
N MET A 325 -5.74 -10.14 10.70
CA MET A 325 -4.85 -11.02 11.46
C MET A 325 -3.44 -11.06 10.89
N VAL A 326 -3.28 -10.76 9.59
CA VAL A 326 -2.00 -10.86 8.88
C VAL A 326 -1.15 -9.61 9.15
N THR A 327 -0.06 -9.74 9.88
CA THR A 327 0.74 -8.61 10.38
C THR A 327 1.53 -7.83 9.32
N ALA A 328 1.61 -8.31 8.07
CA ALA A 328 2.31 -7.61 7.00
C ALA A 328 1.73 -6.20 6.76
N PRO A 329 2.57 -5.16 6.57
CA PRO A 329 2.11 -3.77 6.52
C PRO A 329 1.14 -3.44 5.39
N ILE A 330 1.18 -4.19 4.28
CA ILE A 330 0.25 -4.05 3.16
C ILE A 330 -1.22 -4.19 3.61
N TYR A 331 -1.49 -5.01 4.65
CA TYR A 331 -2.81 -5.25 5.22
C TYR A 331 -3.31 -4.18 6.19
N ASN A 332 -2.56 -3.08 6.39
CA ASN A 332 -2.97 -2.00 7.27
C ASN A 332 -4.35 -1.41 6.90
N TYR A 333 -4.79 -1.52 5.64
CA TYR A 333 -6.15 -1.13 5.23
C TYR A 333 -7.26 -1.86 6.02
N ALA A 334 -7.04 -3.11 6.44
CA ALA A 334 -8.00 -3.92 7.19
C ALA A 334 -7.95 -3.62 8.70
N ARG A 335 -6.76 -3.24 9.22
CA ARG A 335 -6.55 -2.94 10.64
C ARG A 335 -6.84 -1.50 11.05
N PHE A 336 -6.81 -0.57 10.09
CA PHE A 336 -6.90 0.85 10.37
C PHE A 336 -8.08 1.23 11.27
N LEU A 337 -9.29 0.80 10.94
CA LEU A 337 -10.51 1.16 11.69
C LEU A 337 -10.60 0.50 13.06
N PRO A 338 -10.39 -0.83 13.22
CA PRO A 338 -10.38 -1.43 14.55
C PRO A 338 -9.24 -0.90 15.43
N TRP A 339 -8.09 -0.56 14.86
CA TRP A 339 -7.02 0.11 15.59
C TRP A 339 -7.44 1.52 16.06
N VAL A 340 -8.09 2.33 15.21
CA VAL A 340 -8.62 3.64 15.62
C VAL A 340 -9.59 3.49 16.79
N GLN A 341 -10.47 2.49 16.78
CA GLN A 341 -11.38 2.25 17.91
C GLN A 341 -10.65 1.89 19.21
N ALA A 342 -9.61 1.06 19.11
CA ALA A 342 -8.77 0.75 20.27
C ALA A 342 -8.10 2.02 20.81
N VAL A 343 -7.52 2.85 19.94
CA VAL A 343 -6.87 4.11 20.34
C VAL A 343 -7.86 5.08 20.97
N GLU A 344 -9.06 5.24 20.40
CA GLU A 344 -10.12 6.09 20.97
C GLU A 344 -10.53 5.61 22.36
N LYS A 345 -10.70 4.29 22.54
CA LYS A 345 -11.02 3.73 23.86
C LYS A 345 -9.94 4.01 24.88
N VAL A 346 -8.66 3.93 24.51
CA VAL A 346 -7.55 4.30 25.41
C VAL A 346 -7.53 5.79 25.69
N SER A 347 -7.58 6.60 24.64
CA SER A 347 -7.53 8.06 24.76
C SER A 347 -8.64 8.59 25.65
N GLU A 348 -9.87 8.09 25.46
CA GLU A 348 -11.02 8.49 26.26
C GLU A 348 -10.82 8.15 27.75
N THR A 349 -10.34 6.95 28.08
CA THR A 349 -10.02 6.62 29.47
C THR A 349 -8.91 7.53 30.01
N PHE A 350 -7.86 7.78 29.22
CA PHE A 350 -6.81 8.75 29.58
C PHE A 350 -7.36 10.16 29.80
N ARG A 351 -8.41 10.55 29.09
CA ARG A 351 -9.07 11.85 29.21
C ARG A 351 -9.77 11.96 30.55
N VAL A 352 -10.58 10.95 30.89
CA VAL A 352 -11.30 10.90 32.16
C VAL A 352 -10.32 10.95 33.33
N VAL A 353 -9.30 10.09 33.33
CA VAL A 353 -8.35 10.05 34.46
C VAL A 353 -7.48 11.32 34.53
N SER A 354 -7.20 11.96 33.39
CA SER A 354 -6.49 13.25 33.36
C SER A 354 -7.34 14.39 33.92
N GLU A 355 -8.65 14.36 33.71
CA GLU A 355 -9.59 15.35 34.25
C GLU A 355 -9.76 15.18 35.76
N ARG A 356 -9.96 13.94 36.22
CA ARG A 356 -9.99 13.59 37.66
C ARG A 356 -8.68 13.98 38.36
N TYR A 357 -7.54 13.70 37.72
CA TYR A 357 -6.24 14.13 38.19
C TYR A 357 -6.15 15.66 38.35
N HIS A 358 -6.70 16.42 37.39
CA HIS A 358 -6.70 17.87 37.44
C HIS A 358 -7.59 18.44 38.55
N HIS A 359 -8.71 17.78 38.84
CA HIS A 359 -9.61 18.12 39.93
C HIS A 359 -9.13 17.63 41.30
N HIS A 360 -8.01 16.92 41.35
CA HIS A 360 -7.47 16.32 42.58
C HIS A 360 -8.43 15.30 43.20
N ASP A 361 -9.09 14.49 42.36
CA ASP A 361 -9.95 13.39 42.82
C ASP A 361 -9.11 12.12 43.02
N SER A 362 -9.14 11.53 44.22
CA SER A 362 -8.57 10.20 44.45
C SER A 362 -9.49 9.09 43.92
N VAL A 363 -8.91 7.94 43.55
CA VAL A 363 -9.66 6.74 43.13
C VAL A 363 -10.56 6.23 44.25
N ASP A 364 -10.01 6.11 45.46
CA ASP A 364 -10.79 5.88 46.66
C ASP A 364 -11.31 7.23 47.20
N PRO A 365 -12.63 7.51 47.17
CA PRO A 365 -13.19 8.76 47.67
C PRO A 365 -12.96 8.99 49.17
N MET A 366 -12.61 7.95 49.92
CA MET A 366 -12.29 8.08 51.35
C MET A 366 -10.88 8.64 51.58
N ILE A 367 -10.01 8.62 50.56
CA ILE A 367 -8.65 9.14 50.63
C ILE A 367 -8.65 10.57 50.10
N GLY A 368 -8.45 11.54 50.99
CA GLY A 368 -8.19 12.93 50.58
C GLY A 368 -6.96 13.02 49.67
N TRP A 369 -6.98 13.94 48.71
CA TRP A 369 -5.91 14.06 47.72
C TRP A 369 -4.55 14.31 48.37
N ILE A 370 -3.60 13.40 48.15
CA ILE A 370 -2.23 13.54 48.65
C ILE A 370 -1.38 14.20 47.56
N THR A 371 -0.90 15.42 47.82
CA THR A 371 0.07 16.11 46.97
C THR A 371 1.48 15.58 47.23
N MET A 372 2.26 15.32 46.17
CA MET A 372 3.70 15.05 46.32
C MET A 372 4.47 16.33 46.66
N SER A 373 5.65 16.21 47.27
CA SER A 373 6.57 17.32 47.54
C SER A 373 7.48 17.69 46.36
N ASP A 374 7.69 16.76 45.41
CA ASP A 374 8.60 16.95 44.28
C ASP A 374 7.93 17.69 43.10
N ARG A 375 8.24 18.98 43.02
CA ARG A 375 7.83 19.88 41.94
C ARG A 375 8.95 19.94 40.88
N ILE A 376 8.69 19.51 39.65
CA ILE A 376 9.60 19.73 38.50
C ILE A 376 8.96 20.79 37.60
N GLY A 377 9.38 22.05 37.76
CA GLY A 377 8.76 23.19 37.07
C GLY A 377 7.34 23.51 37.58
N ASP A 378 6.43 23.96 36.71
CA ASP A 378 5.04 24.32 37.07
C ASP A 378 4.06 23.12 37.12
N SER A 379 4.56 21.87 37.09
CA SER A 379 3.71 20.67 37.04
C SER A 379 4.22 19.54 37.94
N TRP A 380 3.32 18.88 38.66
CA TRP A 380 3.60 17.65 39.40
C TRP A 380 3.87 16.49 38.42
N SER A 381 4.94 15.73 38.64
CA SER A 381 5.42 14.71 37.70
C SER A 381 4.49 13.48 37.59
N LYS A 382 3.81 13.13 38.69
CA LYS A 382 2.81 12.04 38.77
C LYS A 382 1.95 12.19 40.05
N PRO A 383 0.69 11.66 40.07
CA PRO A 383 -0.09 11.56 41.30
C PRO A 383 0.59 10.64 42.32
N HIS A 384 0.36 10.89 43.60
CA HIS A 384 0.80 9.99 44.67
C HIS A 384 0.15 8.60 44.49
N ASP A 385 0.91 7.53 44.70
CA ASP A 385 0.46 6.15 44.43
C ASP A 385 -0.82 5.81 45.21
N ARG A 386 -0.98 6.34 46.43
CA ARG A 386 -2.21 6.17 47.23
C ARG A 386 -3.46 6.79 46.60
N ASN A 387 -3.33 7.85 45.81
CA ASN A 387 -4.47 8.46 45.12
C ASN A 387 -4.95 7.59 43.94
N ARG A 388 -4.13 6.62 43.51
CA ARG A 388 -4.34 5.76 42.34
C ARG A 388 -4.76 4.34 42.71
N VAL A 389 -5.06 4.06 43.98
CA VAL A 389 -5.45 2.73 44.46
C VAL A 389 -6.88 2.77 44.97
N GLY A 390 -7.63 1.71 44.71
CA GLY A 390 -8.99 1.49 45.22
C GLY A 390 -9.46 0.09 44.87
N ASN A 391 -10.65 -0.27 45.35
CA ASN A 391 -11.29 -1.54 45.01
C ASN A 391 -11.75 -1.60 43.54
N VAL A 392 -12.16 -2.77 43.07
CA VAL A 392 -12.58 -2.99 41.68
C VAL A 392 -13.66 -2.00 41.22
N SER A 393 -14.62 -1.68 42.09
CA SER A 393 -15.73 -0.76 41.78
C SER A 393 -15.27 0.70 41.72
N GLN A 394 -14.36 1.09 42.60
CA GLN A 394 -13.76 2.43 42.66
C GLN A 394 -12.87 2.68 41.43
N VAL A 395 -12.00 1.73 41.09
CA VAL A 395 -11.14 1.80 39.90
C VAL A 395 -11.98 1.84 38.62
N ALA A 396 -13.01 1.00 38.52
CA ALA A 396 -13.93 1.04 37.39
C ALA A 396 -14.62 2.39 37.27
N ARG A 397 -15.16 2.92 38.37
CA ARG A 397 -15.87 4.22 38.41
C ARG A 397 -14.95 5.39 38.08
N TYR A 398 -13.70 5.36 38.55
CA TYR A 398 -12.73 6.41 38.28
C TYR A 398 -12.42 6.57 36.79
N CYS A 399 -12.47 5.47 36.03
CA CYS A 399 -12.31 5.45 34.58
C CYS A 399 -13.62 5.63 33.80
N GLN A 400 -14.77 5.63 34.46
CA GLN A 400 -16.06 5.80 33.81
C GLN A 400 -16.33 7.28 33.54
N PHE A 401 -16.80 7.54 32.33
CA PHE A 401 -17.25 8.86 31.94
C PHE A 401 -18.62 9.16 32.56
N ASP A 402 -18.81 10.38 33.08
CA ASP A 402 -20.11 10.81 33.60
C ASP A 402 -21.09 11.03 32.43
N PRO A 403 -22.21 10.27 32.37
CA PRO A 403 -23.18 10.39 31.29
C PRO A 403 -23.85 11.78 31.19
N HIS A 404 -23.80 12.61 32.24
CA HIS A 404 -24.34 13.97 32.22
C HIS A 404 -23.49 14.96 31.41
N TYR A 405 -22.19 14.69 31.24
CA TYR A 405 -21.26 15.51 30.44
C TYR A 405 -21.10 15.01 29.01
N ARG A 406 -22.16 14.46 28.41
CA ARG A 406 -22.17 14.01 27.02
C ARG A 406 -22.10 15.23 26.08
N HIS A 407 -20.91 15.78 25.86
CA HIS A 407 -20.67 16.66 24.72
C HIS A 407 -21.04 15.90 23.44
N ALA A 408 -21.78 16.58 22.57
CA ALA A 408 -22.45 16.04 21.38
C ALA A 408 -21.49 15.46 20.30
N ASP A 409 -20.18 15.41 20.55
CA ASP A 409 -19.15 15.18 19.54
C ASP A 409 -18.88 13.68 19.23
N PHE A 410 -19.32 12.74 20.08
CA PHE A 410 -18.96 11.32 19.96
C PHE A 410 -19.99 10.42 19.25
N ARG A 411 -20.69 10.94 18.22
CA ARG A 411 -21.69 10.14 17.47
C ARG A 411 -21.12 9.31 16.31
N SER A 412 -19.86 9.47 15.93
CA SER A 412 -19.32 8.73 14.79
C SER A 412 -18.82 7.34 15.20
N LYS A 413 -19.55 6.28 14.77
CA LYS A 413 -19.12 4.87 14.87
C LYS A 413 -17.76 4.58 14.19
N TRP A 414 -17.24 5.55 13.45
CA TRP A 414 -15.99 5.44 12.68
C TRP A 414 -14.78 6.04 13.40
N GLY A 415 -14.98 6.89 14.42
CA GLY A 415 -13.91 7.64 15.09
C GLY A 415 -13.56 8.97 14.39
N PRO A 416 -12.77 9.84 15.05
CA PRO A 416 -12.48 11.18 14.58
C PRO A 416 -11.44 11.19 13.45
N ASN A 417 -11.60 12.13 12.52
CA ASN A 417 -10.68 12.39 11.40
C ASN A 417 -10.34 11.17 10.52
N VAL A 418 -11.18 10.13 10.54
CA VAL A 418 -10.98 8.92 9.73
C VAL A 418 -11.12 9.23 8.25
N SER A 419 -12.17 9.95 7.85
CA SER A 419 -12.40 10.36 6.45
C SER A 419 -11.25 11.19 5.88
N SER A 420 -10.75 12.16 6.66
CA SER A 420 -9.61 12.99 6.25
C SER A 420 -8.34 12.16 6.06
N ARG A 421 -8.03 11.23 6.96
CA ARG A 421 -6.86 10.34 6.83
C ARG A 421 -6.97 9.42 5.62
N ILE A 422 -8.15 8.83 5.39
CA ILE A 422 -8.42 8.03 4.19
C ILE A 422 -8.19 8.90 2.94
N ALA A 423 -8.82 10.07 2.87
CA ALA A 423 -8.74 10.95 1.70
C ALA A 423 -7.29 11.39 1.38
N ILE A 424 -6.52 11.81 2.40
CA ILE A 424 -5.12 12.22 2.21
C ILE A 424 -4.26 11.02 1.78
N ALA A 425 -4.41 9.86 2.43
CA ALA A 425 -3.68 8.66 2.05
C ALA A 425 -4.03 8.19 0.63
N SER A 426 -5.30 8.29 0.23
CA SER A 426 -5.75 8.00 -1.14
C SER A 426 -5.16 8.97 -2.15
N ALA A 427 -5.15 10.28 -1.86
CA ALA A 427 -4.57 11.27 -2.76
C ALA A 427 -3.07 11.06 -2.97
N LEU A 428 -2.32 10.79 -1.90
CA LEU A 428 -0.89 10.49 -1.97
C LEU A 428 -0.59 9.19 -2.73
N ALA A 429 -1.38 8.15 -2.48
CA ALA A 429 -1.26 6.88 -3.18
C ALA A 429 -1.57 7.03 -4.68
N PHE A 430 -2.63 7.77 -5.00
CA PHE A 430 -3.03 8.04 -6.38
C PHE A 430 -1.97 8.84 -7.13
N MET A 431 -1.44 9.89 -6.49
CA MET A 431 -0.35 10.70 -7.01
C MET A 431 0.89 9.85 -7.33
N LEU A 432 1.30 8.98 -6.41
CA LEU A 432 2.46 8.12 -6.64
C LEU A 432 2.20 7.12 -7.77
N GLN A 433 1.09 6.36 -7.71
CA GLN A 433 0.74 5.33 -8.69
C GLN A 433 0.58 5.89 -10.10
N TRP A 434 -0.24 6.93 -10.26
CA TRP A 434 -0.50 7.53 -11.57
C TRP A 434 0.62 8.45 -12.02
N GLY A 435 1.47 8.95 -11.11
CA GLY A 435 2.71 9.62 -11.49
C GLY A 435 3.67 8.67 -12.21
N THR A 436 3.87 7.46 -11.68
CA THR A 436 4.79 6.47 -12.28
C THR A 436 4.18 5.75 -13.48
N VAL A 437 2.91 5.35 -13.40
CA VAL A 437 2.18 4.76 -14.55
C VAL A 437 1.99 5.78 -15.67
N GLY A 438 1.61 7.01 -15.31
CA GLY A 438 1.43 8.10 -16.26
C GLY A 438 2.73 8.47 -16.95
N ALA A 439 3.85 8.50 -16.24
CA ALA A 439 5.17 8.67 -16.84
C ALA A 439 5.51 7.57 -17.84
N ALA A 440 5.34 6.29 -17.47
CA ALA A 440 5.56 5.16 -18.37
C ALA A 440 4.66 5.21 -19.61
N PHE A 441 3.41 5.62 -19.41
CA PHE A 441 2.45 5.86 -20.50
C PHE A 441 2.93 6.99 -21.42
N ILE A 442 3.28 8.16 -20.89
CA ILE A 442 3.74 9.33 -21.67
C ILE A 442 4.97 8.96 -22.51
N VAL A 443 5.97 8.29 -21.90
CA VAL A 443 7.19 7.85 -22.60
C VAL A 443 6.83 7.04 -23.83
N VAL A 444 5.99 6.01 -23.67
CA VAL A 444 5.62 5.11 -24.78
C VAL A 444 4.62 5.72 -25.75
N TYR A 445 3.69 6.55 -25.27
CA TYR A 445 2.65 7.16 -26.09
C TYR A 445 3.19 8.22 -27.05
N TYR A 446 4.21 8.98 -26.62
CA TYR A 446 4.89 9.98 -27.44
C TYR A 446 6.17 9.43 -28.12
N THR A 447 6.51 8.16 -27.89
CA THR A 447 7.50 7.48 -28.73
C THR A 447 6.84 7.24 -30.10
N PRO A 448 7.42 7.71 -31.22
CA PRO A 448 6.72 7.75 -32.49
C PRO A 448 6.27 6.38 -32.99
N THR A 449 5.00 6.09 -32.74
CA THR A 449 4.08 5.56 -33.75
C THR A 449 3.05 6.62 -34.11
N THR A 450 3.38 7.93 -33.92
CA THR A 450 3.25 9.11 -34.84
C THR A 450 3.02 10.45 -34.14
N GLY A 451 3.28 11.55 -34.88
CA GLY A 451 3.06 12.95 -34.51
C GLY A 451 1.61 13.26 -34.12
N GLU A 452 1.30 14.32 -33.39
CA GLU A 452 1.84 15.67 -33.49
C GLU A 452 1.94 16.36 -32.11
N GLN A 453 2.70 17.44 -32.12
CA GLN A 453 3.12 18.34 -31.07
C GLN A 453 1.96 18.97 -30.30
N TYR A 454 1.88 18.67 -29.01
CA TYR A 454 1.46 19.66 -28.02
C TYR A 454 2.70 20.03 -27.21
N SER A 455 3.09 21.30 -27.32
CA SER A 455 3.93 21.93 -26.30
C SER A 455 3.21 21.78 -24.97
N PHE A 456 3.56 20.75 -24.19
CA PHE A 456 3.16 20.63 -22.79
C PHE A 456 3.96 21.66 -21.99
N THR A 457 3.69 22.94 -22.27
CA THR A 457 4.07 24.02 -21.39
C THR A 457 3.18 23.84 -20.18
N PHE A 458 3.84 23.56 -19.04
CA PHE A 458 3.26 23.44 -17.72
C PHE A 458 2.54 24.75 -17.36
N LEU A 459 1.29 24.93 -17.82
CA LEU A 459 0.46 26.09 -17.50
C LEU A 459 -0.84 25.63 -16.84
N LEU A 460 -0.83 25.71 -15.52
CA LEU A 460 -2.03 26.01 -14.76
C LEU A 460 -2.65 27.29 -15.36
N LEU A 461 -3.93 27.20 -15.74
CA LEU A 461 -4.81 28.30 -16.14
C LEU A 461 -4.51 28.94 -17.51
N VAL A 462 -5.33 28.62 -18.52
CA VAL A 462 -6.07 29.57 -19.40
C VAL A 462 -6.60 28.83 -20.63
N ASN A 463 -7.87 29.12 -20.96
CA ASN A 463 -8.60 28.72 -22.17
C ASN A 463 -7.82 28.99 -23.47
N THR A 464 -7.92 28.07 -24.43
CA THR A 464 -8.00 28.42 -25.86
C THR A 464 -8.81 27.38 -26.61
N GLU A 465 -9.92 27.83 -27.19
CA GLU A 465 -10.71 27.14 -28.20
C GLU A 465 -9.92 27.03 -29.52
N GLY A 466 -10.08 25.91 -30.24
CA GLY A 466 -9.59 25.76 -31.61
C GLY A 466 -8.36 24.86 -31.77
N LEU A 467 -8.49 23.57 -31.48
CA LEU A 467 -7.49 22.55 -31.81
C LEU A 467 -8.16 21.37 -32.50
N THR A 468 -7.96 21.26 -33.81
CA THR A 468 -8.28 20.08 -34.61
C THR A 468 -7.42 18.90 -34.12
N HIS A 469 -7.94 18.17 -33.14
CA HIS A 469 -7.35 16.96 -32.57
C HIS A 469 -7.22 15.86 -33.63
N ARG A 470 -6.01 15.65 -34.17
CA ARG A 470 -5.63 14.32 -34.69
C ARG A 470 -5.11 13.49 -33.52
N SER A 471 -5.90 12.50 -33.13
CA SER A 471 -5.71 11.68 -31.94
C SER A 471 -4.48 10.77 -32.05
N ALA A 472 -3.55 10.92 -31.11
CA ALA A 472 -2.48 9.94 -30.93
C ALA A 472 -3.07 8.58 -30.52
N GLY A 473 -2.60 7.52 -31.18
CA GLY A 473 -3.18 6.18 -31.10
C GLY A 473 -2.68 5.39 -29.90
N LEU A 474 -3.59 4.83 -29.11
CA LEU A 474 -3.22 3.90 -28.03
C LEU A 474 -2.63 2.61 -28.62
N GLY A 475 -1.33 2.38 -28.42
CA GLY A 475 -0.62 1.15 -28.81
C GLY A 475 -0.64 0.08 -27.71
N CYS A 476 -0.29 -1.17 -28.05
CA CYS A 476 -0.32 -2.31 -27.11
C CYS A 476 0.44 -2.06 -25.81
N ARG A 477 1.65 -1.47 -25.90
CA ARG A 477 2.50 -1.15 -24.75
C ARG A 477 1.82 -0.14 -23.81
N SER A 478 1.39 1.00 -24.35
CA SER A 478 0.72 2.06 -23.60
C SER A 478 -0.60 1.60 -22.97
N ALA A 479 -1.41 0.81 -23.69
CA ALA A 479 -2.64 0.21 -23.18
C ALA A 479 -2.36 -0.75 -22.02
N SER A 480 -1.27 -1.51 -22.09
CA SER A 480 -0.89 -2.47 -21.05
C SER A 480 -0.52 -1.77 -19.73
N TYR A 481 0.17 -0.63 -19.80
CA TYR A 481 0.47 0.20 -18.61
C TYR A 481 -0.79 0.84 -18.02
N LEU A 482 -1.69 1.37 -18.86
CA LEU A 482 -2.97 1.90 -18.38
C LEU A 482 -3.81 0.82 -17.71
N LEU A 483 -3.85 -0.39 -18.28
CA LEU A 483 -4.54 -1.53 -17.68
C LEU A 483 -3.94 -1.87 -16.31
N PHE A 484 -2.61 -1.91 -16.20
CA PHE A 484 -1.94 -2.13 -14.91
C PHE A 484 -2.31 -1.06 -13.86
N GLY A 485 -2.30 0.21 -14.25
CA GLY A 485 -2.68 1.34 -13.39
C GLY A 485 -4.13 1.27 -12.93
N ALA A 486 -5.04 0.98 -13.85
CA ALA A 486 -6.47 0.84 -13.58
C ALA A 486 -6.76 -0.35 -12.66
N LEU A 487 -6.20 -1.53 -12.94
CA LEU A 487 -6.38 -2.73 -12.11
C LEU A 487 -5.81 -2.52 -10.70
N SER A 488 -4.63 -1.89 -10.56
CA SER A 488 -4.09 -1.55 -9.24
C SER A 488 -5.05 -0.64 -8.45
N THR A 489 -5.63 0.36 -9.10
CA THR A 489 -6.60 1.28 -8.49
C THR A 489 -7.88 0.55 -8.07
N ILE A 490 -8.38 -0.35 -8.92
CA ILE A 490 -9.57 -1.19 -8.64
C ILE A 490 -9.31 -2.07 -7.41
N VAL A 491 -8.16 -2.74 -7.33
CA VAL A 491 -7.78 -3.58 -6.17
C VAL A 491 -7.84 -2.77 -4.87
N TRP A 492 -7.20 -1.61 -4.84
CA TRP A 492 -7.23 -0.72 -3.68
C TRP A 492 -8.66 -0.33 -3.29
N HIS A 493 -9.47 0.06 -4.27
CA HIS A 493 -10.84 0.50 -4.05
C HIS A 493 -11.72 -0.61 -3.48
N LEU A 494 -11.64 -1.82 -4.05
CA LEU A 494 -12.37 -3.01 -3.58
C LEU A 494 -11.99 -3.36 -2.12
N LEU A 495 -10.70 -3.29 -1.78
CA LEU A 495 -10.22 -3.60 -0.42
C LEU A 495 -10.59 -2.51 0.60
N LEU A 496 -10.57 -1.24 0.19
CA LEU A 496 -11.05 -0.15 1.04
C LEU A 496 -12.55 -0.33 1.36
N ILE A 497 -13.39 -0.56 0.34
CA ILE A 497 -14.82 -0.80 0.55
C ILE A 497 -15.05 -2.04 1.41
N SER A 498 -14.31 -3.12 1.16
CA SER A 498 -14.38 -4.33 1.99
C SER A 498 -14.09 -4.02 3.46
N SER A 499 -13.01 -3.28 3.77
CA SER A 499 -12.66 -2.88 5.14
C SER A 499 -13.74 -2.02 5.80
N LEU A 500 -14.30 -1.06 5.07
CA LEU A 500 -15.43 -0.24 5.55
C LEU A 500 -16.65 -1.10 5.89
N LEU A 501 -16.98 -2.09 5.06
CA LEU A 501 -18.09 -3.01 5.30
C LEU A 501 -17.82 -3.96 6.48
N VAL A 502 -16.60 -4.48 6.62
CA VAL A 502 -16.19 -5.29 7.78
C VAL A 502 -16.39 -4.50 9.06
N HIS A 503 -15.93 -3.25 9.09
CA HIS A 503 -16.09 -2.35 10.23
C HIS A 503 -17.57 -2.04 10.52
N TYR A 504 -18.35 -1.79 9.48
CA TYR A 504 -19.79 -1.57 9.61
C TYR A 504 -20.51 -2.78 10.21
N VAL A 505 -20.17 -4.00 9.78
CA VAL A 505 -20.72 -5.25 10.33
C VAL A 505 -20.29 -5.42 11.79
N ALA A 506 -19.00 -5.22 12.09
CA ALA A 506 -18.47 -5.37 13.45
C ALA A 506 -19.12 -4.41 14.45
N THR A 507 -19.29 -3.14 14.07
CA THR A 507 -19.86 -2.09 14.94
C THR A 507 -21.37 -2.07 15.02
N SER A 508 -22.06 -2.72 14.08
CA SER A 508 -23.53 -2.79 14.05
C SER A 508 -24.07 -4.14 14.53
N SER A 509 -23.20 -5.11 14.81
CA SER A 509 -23.60 -6.39 15.38
C SER A 509 -24.12 -6.21 16.82
N PRO A 510 -25.27 -6.82 17.21
CA PRO A 510 -25.85 -6.73 18.55
C PRO A 510 -24.92 -7.20 19.69
N SER A 511 -23.89 -8.00 19.37
CA SER A 511 -22.85 -8.41 20.32
C SER A 511 -21.98 -7.25 20.82
N SER A 512 -21.90 -6.14 20.09
CA SER A 512 -21.20 -4.93 20.56
C SER A 512 -21.96 -4.17 21.66
N ALA A 513 -23.25 -4.47 21.86
CA ALA A 513 -24.08 -3.87 22.91
C ALA A 513 -24.20 -4.74 24.18
N TYR A 514 -23.64 -5.95 24.16
CA TYR A 514 -23.82 -6.96 25.22
C TYR A 514 -22.53 -7.28 26.00
N THR A 515 -21.62 -6.31 26.13
CA THR A 515 -20.51 -6.35 27.10
C THR A 515 -20.85 -5.62 28.41
N GLY A 516 -22.14 -5.35 28.63
CA GLY A 516 -22.69 -4.91 29.90
C GLY A 516 -23.64 -5.98 30.44
N SER A 517 -23.30 -6.57 31.59
CA SER A 517 -24.19 -7.36 32.48
C SER A 517 -24.76 -8.70 31.97
N ARG A 518 -24.06 -9.81 32.27
CA ARG A 518 -24.45 -10.81 33.30
C ARG A 518 -23.62 -12.09 33.19
N LEU A 519 -23.00 -12.46 34.31
CA LEU A 519 -22.63 -13.84 34.64
C LEU A 519 -23.88 -14.72 34.67
N LEU A 520 -23.73 -15.93 34.11
CA LEU A 520 -24.53 -17.17 34.19
C LEU A 520 -25.03 -17.68 32.83
N ASN A 521 -24.48 -18.83 32.45
CA ASN A 521 -24.80 -19.75 31.34
C ASN A 521 -23.82 -19.79 30.15
N LEU A 522 -22.55 -20.04 30.46
CA LEU A 522 -21.66 -20.82 29.59
C LEU A 522 -22.21 -22.26 29.51
N GLN A 523 -23.00 -22.59 28.47
CA GLN A 523 -23.03 -23.94 27.86
C GLN A 523 -23.98 -24.08 26.64
N ARG A 524 -24.68 -23.04 26.14
CA ARG A 524 -25.74 -23.27 25.13
C ARG A 524 -25.89 -22.24 24.00
N TYR A 525 -24.83 -21.54 23.58
CA TYR A 525 -24.91 -20.52 22.52
C TYR A 525 -24.05 -20.82 21.28
N HIS A 526 -24.13 -22.05 20.77
CA HIS A 526 -23.67 -22.41 19.42
C HIS A 526 -24.82 -22.60 18.41
N ALA A 527 -26.01 -22.05 18.71
CA ALA A 527 -27.13 -22.01 17.77
C ALA A 527 -27.08 -20.72 16.93
N GLY A 528 -26.83 -20.88 15.63
CA GLY A 528 -26.89 -19.90 14.54
C GLY A 528 -27.09 -18.41 14.89
N ARG A 529 -26.01 -17.63 14.85
CA ARG A 529 -26.05 -16.15 14.87
C ARG A 529 -26.84 -15.66 13.64
N SER A 530 -28.15 -15.47 13.80
CA SER A 530 -29.00 -14.90 12.74
C SER A 530 -28.77 -13.39 12.68
N TYR A 531 -27.83 -12.96 11.83
CA TYR A 531 -27.65 -11.56 11.51
C TYR A 531 -28.90 -11.02 10.81
N PRO A 532 -29.34 -9.78 11.08
CA PRO A 532 -30.35 -9.14 10.26
C PRO A 532 -29.88 -9.10 8.80
N LEU A 533 -30.82 -9.24 7.86
CA LEU A 533 -30.54 -9.41 6.42
C LEU A 533 -29.51 -8.41 5.88
N ARG A 534 -29.60 -7.14 6.29
CA ARG A 534 -28.66 -6.08 5.88
C ARG A 534 -27.21 -6.36 6.30
N LEU A 535 -26.98 -6.84 7.53
CA LEU A 535 -25.64 -7.18 8.02
C LEU A 535 -25.13 -8.47 7.38
N SER A 536 -26.01 -9.43 7.11
CA SER A 536 -25.65 -10.64 6.36
C SER A 536 -25.19 -10.29 4.93
N ILE A 537 -25.93 -9.44 4.22
CA ILE A 537 -25.55 -8.97 2.87
C ILE A 537 -24.22 -8.24 2.92
N ALA A 538 -24.05 -7.28 3.85
CA ALA A 538 -22.79 -6.53 3.98
C ALA A 538 -21.59 -7.45 4.27
N ARG A 539 -21.77 -8.47 5.12
CA ARG A 539 -20.75 -9.49 5.43
C ARG A 539 -20.35 -10.27 4.17
N HIS A 540 -21.31 -10.82 3.44
CA HIS A 540 -21.03 -11.61 2.24
C HIS A 540 -20.40 -10.75 1.14
N PHE A 541 -20.90 -9.52 0.97
CA PHE A 541 -20.37 -8.58 0.00
C PHE A 541 -18.94 -8.16 0.34
N ALA A 542 -18.63 -7.89 1.62
CA ALA A 542 -17.27 -7.60 2.06
C ALA A 542 -16.29 -8.74 1.74
N ILE A 543 -16.68 -10.00 2.01
CA ILE A 543 -15.89 -11.19 1.71
C ILE A 543 -15.70 -11.34 0.20
N PHE A 544 -16.76 -11.14 -0.59
CA PHE A 544 -16.70 -11.21 -2.05
C PHE A 544 -15.73 -10.17 -2.63
N LEU A 545 -15.87 -8.89 -2.27
CA LEU A 545 -15.00 -7.82 -2.74
C LEU A 545 -13.53 -8.09 -2.41
N ARG A 546 -13.25 -8.59 -1.21
CA ARG A 546 -11.90 -8.93 -0.75
C ARG A 546 -11.27 -10.04 -1.58
N ARG A 547 -12.01 -11.12 -1.82
CA ARG A 547 -11.56 -12.25 -2.66
C ARG A 547 -11.36 -11.82 -4.11
N LEU A 548 -12.29 -11.03 -4.65
CA LEU A 548 -12.18 -10.47 -6.00
C LEU A 548 -10.94 -9.58 -6.12
N ALA A 549 -10.70 -8.70 -5.16
CA ALA A 549 -9.54 -7.82 -5.16
C ALA A 549 -8.22 -8.59 -5.14
N LYS A 550 -8.10 -9.62 -4.30
CA LYS A 550 -6.91 -10.49 -4.25
C LYS A 550 -6.70 -11.23 -5.57
N LEU A 551 -7.77 -11.75 -6.18
CA LEU A 551 -7.71 -12.37 -7.50
C LEU A 551 -7.25 -11.39 -8.58
N VAL A 552 -7.81 -10.18 -8.62
CA VAL A 552 -7.41 -9.13 -9.56
C VAL A 552 -5.96 -8.71 -9.32
N ALA A 553 -5.52 -8.59 -8.06
CA ALA A 553 -4.14 -8.26 -7.71
C ALA A 553 -3.17 -9.33 -8.22
N THR A 554 -3.50 -10.62 -8.07
CA THR A 554 -2.70 -11.72 -8.61
C THR A 554 -2.58 -11.63 -10.13
N PHE A 555 -3.69 -11.43 -10.84
CA PHE A 555 -3.64 -11.24 -12.29
C PHE A 555 -2.82 -10.00 -12.68
N ASN A 556 -2.96 -8.90 -11.96
CA ASN A 556 -2.24 -7.67 -12.24
C ASN A 556 -0.72 -7.80 -11.96
N ALA A 557 -0.34 -8.55 -10.92
CA ALA A 557 1.06 -8.87 -10.61
C ALA A 557 1.70 -9.77 -11.67
N LEU A 558 0.96 -10.74 -12.21
CA LEU A 558 1.41 -11.53 -13.35
C LEU A 558 1.49 -10.70 -14.62
N TRP A 559 0.50 -9.82 -14.84
CA TRP A 559 0.43 -8.94 -15.99
C TRP A 559 1.64 -8.00 -16.05
N ILE A 560 2.01 -7.33 -14.96
CA ILE A 560 3.15 -6.41 -14.96
C ILE A 560 4.48 -7.11 -15.30
N LEU A 561 4.68 -8.33 -14.80
CA LEU A 561 5.86 -9.13 -15.15
C LEU A 561 5.80 -9.58 -16.62
N ALA A 562 4.64 -10.02 -17.10
CA ALA A 562 4.44 -10.42 -18.49
C ALA A 562 4.70 -9.26 -19.46
N ILE A 563 4.21 -8.05 -19.17
CA ILE A 563 4.50 -6.85 -19.99
C ILE A 563 6.01 -6.65 -20.12
N CYS A 564 6.75 -6.70 -19.01
CA CYS A 564 8.19 -6.50 -19.05
C CYS A 564 8.89 -7.57 -19.92
N LEU A 565 8.51 -8.84 -19.77
CA LEU A 565 9.06 -9.93 -20.57
C LEU A 565 8.70 -9.80 -22.06
N PHE A 566 7.45 -9.45 -22.37
CA PHE A 566 6.96 -9.25 -23.73
C PHE A 566 7.65 -8.07 -24.41
N GLN A 567 7.85 -6.98 -23.68
CA GLN A 567 8.50 -5.79 -24.17
C GLN A 567 9.98 -6.03 -24.48
N PHE A 568 10.71 -6.70 -23.59
CA PHE A 568 12.13 -7.02 -23.83
C PHE A 568 12.33 -8.15 -24.84
N GLY A 569 11.32 -9.01 -25.01
CA GLY A 569 11.34 -10.17 -25.91
C GLY A 569 10.81 -9.91 -27.31
N ASN A 570 10.63 -8.63 -27.69
CA ASN A 570 10.08 -8.19 -28.98
C ASN A 570 8.66 -8.73 -29.29
N PHE A 571 7.87 -9.11 -28.27
CA PHE A 571 6.50 -9.62 -28.48
C PHE A 571 5.55 -8.54 -28.99
N PHE A 572 5.75 -7.29 -28.54
CA PHE A 572 4.98 -6.14 -29.02
C PHE A 572 5.50 -5.60 -30.37
N ASP A 573 6.59 -6.13 -30.91
CA ASP A 573 7.13 -5.69 -32.20
C ASP A 573 6.43 -6.44 -33.34
N THR A 574 5.21 -5.98 -33.63
CA THR A 574 4.33 -6.48 -34.70
C THR A 574 3.74 -5.29 -35.46
N CYS A 575 3.29 -5.49 -36.71
CA CYS A 575 2.54 -4.47 -37.44
C CYS A 575 1.34 -3.94 -36.64
N TYR A 576 0.65 -4.82 -35.90
CA TYR A 576 -0.54 -4.44 -35.14
C TYR A 576 -0.23 -3.47 -34.00
N CYS A 577 0.76 -3.82 -33.18
CA CYS A 577 1.12 -3.02 -32.02
C CYS A 577 1.90 -1.75 -32.40
N ASN A 578 2.78 -1.83 -33.40
CA ASN A 578 3.55 -0.68 -33.88
C ASN A 578 2.70 0.28 -34.75
N SER A 579 1.61 -0.16 -35.38
CA SER A 579 0.71 0.77 -36.10
C SER A 579 -0.34 1.44 -35.20
N SER A 580 -0.34 1.13 -33.89
CA SER A 580 -1.37 1.56 -32.93
C SER A 580 -2.80 1.27 -33.39
N VAL A 581 -3.03 0.08 -33.97
CA VAL A 581 -4.35 -0.35 -34.48
C VAL A 581 -5.42 -0.27 -33.40
N PHE A 582 -5.07 -0.59 -32.16
CA PHE A 582 -5.98 -0.54 -31.03
C PHE A 582 -6.63 0.84 -30.82
N GLY A 583 -5.87 1.93 -30.96
CA GLY A 583 -6.38 3.29 -30.85
C GLY A 583 -6.89 3.91 -32.15
N ARG A 584 -6.37 3.48 -33.31
CA ARG A 584 -6.59 4.16 -34.60
C ARG A 584 -7.52 3.43 -35.56
N GLY A 585 -7.76 2.15 -35.33
CA GLY A 585 -8.57 1.31 -36.21
C GLY A 585 -8.09 1.39 -37.66
N ARG A 586 -8.95 1.88 -38.56
CA ARG A 586 -8.67 1.95 -40.00
C ARG A 586 -7.60 2.99 -40.39
N GLY A 587 -7.35 3.99 -39.54
CA GLY A 587 -6.32 5.00 -39.75
C GLY A 587 -4.97 4.62 -39.14
N ALA A 588 -4.70 3.32 -38.94
CA ALA A 588 -3.48 2.84 -38.30
C ALA A 588 -2.30 2.82 -39.27
N TYR A 589 -1.15 3.30 -38.80
CA TYR A 589 0.09 3.34 -39.56
C TYR A 589 1.28 3.30 -38.61
N ASN A 590 2.38 2.74 -39.11
CA ASN A 590 3.63 2.51 -38.42
C ASN A 590 4.68 3.53 -38.89
N VAL A 591 5.41 4.14 -37.97
CA VAL A 591 6.56 4.99 -38.31
C VAL A 591 7.75 4.08 -38.59
N ILE A 592 8.40 4.29 -39.73
CA ILE A 592 9.55 3.49 -40.17
C ILE A 592 10.85 4.30 -40.17
N GLU A 593 10.75 5.62 -40.17
CA GLU A 593 11.89 6.52 -40.07
C GLU A 593 11.53 7.74 -39.21
N LEU A 594 12.36 8.04 -38.22
CA LEU A 594 12.25 9.24 -37.41
C LEU A 594 12.82 10.44 -38.18
N VAL A 595 12.05 11.52 -38.29
CA VAL A 595 12.56 12.78 -38.82
C VAL A 595 12.95 13.72 -37.68
N ALA A 596 13.79 14.72 -37.98
CA ALA A 596 14.29 15.66 -36.96
C ALA A 596 13.17 16.35 -36.16
N SER A 597 12.00 16.57 -36.77
CA SER A 597 10.82 17.15 -36.09
C SER A 597 10.19 16.23 -35.05
N ASP A 598 10.44 14.91 -35.08
CA ASP A 598 9.88 13.96 -34.11
C ASP A 598 10.75 13.86 -32.85
N VAL A 599 12.05 14.14 -32.97
CA VAL A 599 13.04 13.92 -31.93
C VAL A 599 12.82 14.87 -30.75
N GLU A 600 12.55 16.15 -31.01
CA GLU A 600 12.40 17.15 -29.96
C GLU A 600 11.13 16.92 -29.09
N PRO A 601 9.91 16.76 -29.66
CA PRO A 601 8.71 16.47 -28.87
C PRO A 601 8.83 15.18 -28.05
N MET A 602 9.41 14.14 -28.64
CA MET A 602 9.65 12.87 -27.96
C MET A 602 10.62 13.03 -26.79
N LYS A 603 11.75 13.70 -27.00
CA LYS A 603 12.72 14.00 -25.92
C LYS A 603 12.07 14.79 -24.80
N ASN A 604 11.24 15.78 -25.14
CA ASN A 604 10.50 16.57 -24.15
C ASN A 604 9.50 15.71 -23.36
N ALA A 605 8.77 14.81 -24.02
CA ALA A 605 7.87 13.87 -23.36
C ALA A 605 8.62 12.91 -22.43
N TRP A 606 9.81 12.46 -22.82
CA TRP A 606 10.66 11.59 -22.00
C TRP A 606 11.20 12.31 -20.77
N ILE A 607 11.72 13.54 -20.94
CA ILE A 607 12.13 14.40 -19.83
C ILE A 607 10.93 14.62 -18.88
N GLY A 608 9.76 14.94 -19.45
CA GLY A 608 8.52 15.09 -18.70
C GLY A 608 8.14 13.83 -17.92
N GLY A 609 8.27 12.65 -18.53
CA GLY A 609 8.02 11.36 -17.88
C GLY A 609 8.96 11.11 -16.70
N VAL A 610 10.28 11.31 -16.88
CA VAL A 610 11.27 11.17 -15.81
C VAL A 610 11.01 12.16 -14.68
N CYS A 611 10.75 13.43 -15.00
CA CYS A 611 10.42 14.45 -14.02
C CYS A 611 9.12 14.14 -13.26
N LEU A 612 8.10 13.61 -13.94
CA LEU A 612 6.84 13.22 -13.32
C LEU A 612 7.03 12.05 -12.35
N ALA A 613 7.64 10.95 -12.81
CA ALA A 613 7.87 9.77 -11.97
C ALA A 613 8.80 10.09 -10.79
N GLY A 614 9.92 10.75 -11.06
CA GLY A 614 10.89 11.14 -10.04
C GLY A 614 10.32 12.16 -9.07
N GLY A 615 9.56 13.13 -9.56
CA GLY A 615 8.91 14.16 -8.77
C GLY A 615 7.86 13.59 -7.82
N THR A 616 6.96 12.71 -8.28
CA THR A 616 5.96 12.10 -7.40
C THR A 616 6.60 11.16 -6.38
N ALA A 617 7.64 10.41 -6.76
CA ALA A 617 8.41 9.58 -5.84
C ALA A 617 9.10 10.43 -4.76
N PHE A 618 9.76 11.53 -5.16
CA PHE A 618 10.43 12.46 -4.25
C PHE A 618 9.43 13.11 -3.29
N LEU A 619 8.29 13.61 -3.79
CA LEU A 619 7.24 14.20 -2.97
C LEU A 619 6.68 13.21 -1.95
N PHE A 620 6.51 11.94 -2.34
CA PHE A 620 6.03 10.89 -1.44
C PHE A 620 7.06 10.60 -0.33
N VAL A 621 8.35 10.48 -0.67
CA VAL A 621 9.44 10.36 0.32
C VAL A 621 9.49 11.59 1.24
N GLY A 622 9.35 12.79 0.67
CA GLY A 622 9.29 14.04 1.43
C GLY A 622 8.13 14.06 2.42
N PHE A 623 6.93 13.64 2.01
CA PHE A 623 5.79 13.45 2.90
C PHE A 623 6.11 12.51 4.06
N VAL A 624 6.67 11.33 3.77
CA VAL A 624 7.05 10.36 4.81
C VAL A 624 8.04 10.98 5.79
N ASN A 625 9.10 11.62 5.30
CA ASN A 625 10.12 12.26 6.14
C ASN A 625 9.57 13.40 7.02
N VAL A 626 8.65 14.21 6.49
CA VAL A 626 8.09 15.37 7.22
C VAL A 626 7.05 14.93 8.25
N PHE A 627 6.32 13.84 8.01
CA PHE A 627 5.20 13.42 8.84
C PHE A 627 5.52 12.26 9.79
N ILE A 628 6.65 11.56 9.61
CA ILE A 628 7.19 10.67 10.65
C ILE A 628 7.63 11.53 11.84
N GLU A 629 7.04 11.28 13.01
CA GLU A 629 7.23 12.12 14.18
C GLU A 629 8.62 11.91 14.84
N PRO A 630 9.36 12.98 15.17
CA PRO A 630 10.72 12.89 15.69
C PRO A 630 10.83 12.26 17.09
N THR A 631 9.74 12.17 17.86
CA THR A 631 9.75 11.55 19.20
C THR A 631 9.93 10.03 19.16
N THR A 632 9.54 9.41 18.05
CA THR A 632 9.82 8.00 17.77
C THR A 632 11.26 7.87 17.29
N SER A 633 11.70 8.66 16.30
CA SER A 633 13.03 8.49 15.70
C SER A 633 14.22 8.97 16.55
N ARG A 634 14.11 10.06 17.33
CA ARG A 634 15.26 10.62 18.07
C ARG A 634 15.59 9.83 19.35
N LYS A 635 14.57 9.37 20.09
CA LYS A 635 14.77 8.51 21.28
C LYS A 635 15.01 7.03 20.93
N LEU A 636 14.52 6.54 19.78
CA LEU A 636 14.94 5.22 19.25
C LEU A 636 16.36 5.24 18.65
N ARG A 637 16.89 6.41 18.26
CA ARG A 637 18.29 6.57 17.82
C ARG A 637 19.28 6.76 18.96
N SER A 638 18.90 7.47 20.03
CA SER A 638 19.89 7.87 21.04
C SER A 638 20.26 6.78 22.03
N GLY A 639 19.47 5.68 22.14
CA GLY A 639 19.73 4.66 23.15
C GLY A 639 19.77 5.20 24.58
N GLU A 640 19.26 6.42 24.80
CA GLU A 640 19.19 7.04 26.12
C GLU A 640 18.01 6.44 26.86
N TYR A 641 18.34 5.40 27.63
CA TYR A 641 17.52 4.81 28.68
C TYR A 641 17.68 5.59 29.99
#